data_AF-A0A8G1RKK9-F1
#
_entry.id   AF-A0A8G1RKK9-F1
#
_cell.length_a   1.000
_cell.length_b   1.000
_cell.length_c   1.000
_cell.angle_alpha   90.00
_cell.angle_beta   90.00
_cell.angle_gamma   90.00
#
_symmetry.space_group_name_H-M   'P 1'
#
loop_
_entity.id
_entity.type
_entity.pdbx_description
1 polymer ?
#
loop_
_entity_poly.entity_id
_entity_poly.type
_entity_poly.pdbx_seq_one_letter_code
_entity_poly.pdbx_strand_id
1 'polypeptide(L)'
;VNEELRQHFMQGDEPSKRFICRQALLEIWQDETRLHTLLGPDPISSQDIRRVQRECVAVLSILTYIRAIKTIARFHAILDTDELNDTNLPLQDGEIRKLLSLEPELFFLFNDYQWAFCPAEIHCDRDPPLQLIDARRRLPFLSSPKLIGSGGFGVVELVKIAPRYLKLSRGADFEYPFKVACKRFEGVRKLQDFETELANLQNLKSSLTNQAHILQHLTTISHGLQYYILFPYAELGDLDQFLLDGAGIYDFRQRFPLIAPNSTPEIYKPLLYQCWALASALDWLHNGIKIKTKDIKCAHMDLKPDNILIMKDSSSTVGKWVISDFGISVAEHDRHSRAHALSIRDLYREVTIDRVAVPQLGTYQPPEGIHMKGDSVETEGAGRRSDVWSFGCVFSEVLAWAIGRRTEVEEFAYSRARRGQKDAFWEEITPNTLFPGKKEFRLCDAVAKWLNDLQTRRFSTDPVVRLWAQKLAKEILIVNKADRPSAAKLEKVVGGLYNACEMLTTYNMQESGPPLLRRYEPPELVVTPATPVDSTYGHTIFPHSSSGILATAISRSKVQDTVPVAMIYKNRIEFIHINLSHAESHECRTKLLPDEWRSGSAGVTIEGRYFAAWGDCKKSMKRRPQCLYSEPELDQTFAQAVFNEEGSMLFAWAVGSRQESLYVWRIENNNSSSRHQVHYSL
;
A
#
# COMPACT_ATOMS: atom_id res chain seq x y z
N VAL A 1 -6.84 -22.22 -33.29
CA VAL A 1 -5.75 -21.22 -33.19
C VAL A 1 -6.24 -19.80 -32.98
N ASN A 2 -6.87 -19.11 -33.94
CA ASN A 2 -7.22 -17.68 -33.73
C ASN A 2 -8.13 -17.43 -32.52
N GLU A 3 -9.11 -18.29 -32.28
CA GLU A 3 -9.96 -18.17 -31.10
C GLU A 3 -9.20 -18.45 -29.80
N GLU A 4 -8.27 -19.40 -29.83
CA GLU A 4 -7.39 -19.75 -28.71
C GLU A 4 -6.43 -18.60 -28.39
N LEU A 5 -5.79 -17.99 -29.40
CA LEU A 5 -4.97 -16.79 -29.25
C LEU A 5 -5.77 -15.64 -28.60
N ARG A 6 -7.05 -15.48 -28.93
CA ARG A 6 -7.92 -14.47 -28.31
C ARG A 6 -8.16 -14.73 -26.83
N GLN A 7 -8.37 -15.99 -26.45
CA GLN A 7 -8.60 -16.39 -25.07
C GLN A 7 -7.36 -16.21 -24.18
N HIS A 8 -6.16 -16.24 -24.76
CA HIS A 8 -4.90 -16.06 -24.05
C HIS A 8 -4.42 -14.60 -23.92
N PHE A 9 -5.16 -13.61 -24.44
CA PHE A 9 -4.82 -12.21 -24.19
C PHE A 9 -5.04 -11.83 -22.73
N MET A 10 -3.97 -11.37 -22.08
CA MET A 10 -4.04 -10.70 -20.78
C MET A 10 -4.52 -9.26 -20.98
N GLN A 11 -5.22 -8.70 -19.98
CA GLN A 11 -5.81 -7.35 -20.05
C GLN A 11 -6.68 -7.10 -21.30
N GLY A 12 -7.51 -8.08 -21.68
CA GLY A 12 -8.30 -8.04 -22.92
C GLY A 12 -9.22 -6.81 -23.08
N ASP A 13 -9.62 -6.18 -21.98
CA ASP A 13 -10.53 -5.03 -21.97
C ASP A 13 -9.86 -3.71 -22.41
N GLU A 14 -8.53 -3.62 -22.37
CA GLU A 14 -7.79 -2.41 -22.75
C GLU A 14 -6.79 -2.70 -23.89
N PRO A 15 -7.15 -2.38 -25.16
CA PRO A 15 -6.34 -2.75 -26.33
C PRO A 15 -4.90 -2.21 -26.32
N SER A 16 -4.65 -1.09 -25.62
CA SER A 16 -3.33 -0.48 -25.45
C SER A 16 -2.46 -1.19 -24.41
N LYS A 17 -3.03 -2.09 -23.61
CA LYS A 17 -2.30 -2.85 -22.57
C LYS A 17 -2.34 -4.36 -22.78
N ARG A 18 -3.22 -4.87 -23.65
CA ARG A 18 -3.30 -6.31 -23.92
C ARG A 18 -1.99 -6.88 -24.47
N PHE A 19 -1.64 -8.08 -24.01
CA PHE A 19 -0.51 -8.84 -24.51
C PHE A 19 -0.73 -10.34 -24.31
N ILE A 20 0.06 -11.16 -24.99
CA ILE A 20 0.13 -12.61 -24.80
C ILE A 20 1.52 -13.01 -24.33
N CYS A 21 1.58 -13.87 -23.31
CA CYS A 21 2.84 -14.38 -22.81
C CYS A 21 3.45 -15.39 -23.79
N ARG A 22 4.77 -15.38 -23.95
CA ARG A 22 5.48 -16.36 -24.79
C ARG A 22 5.17 -17.81 -24.42
N GLN A 23 4.97 -18.10 -23.13
CA GLN A 23 4.62 -19.44 -22.65
C GLN A 23 3.28 -19.94 -23.24
N ALA A 24 2.27 -19.07 -23.31
CA ALA A 24 0.99 -19.43 -23.93
C ALA A 24 1.15 -19.71 -25.43
N LEU A 25 2.03 -18.96 -26.12
CA LEU A 25 2.34 -19.24 -27.53
C LEU A 25 2.99 -20.61 -27.71
N LEU A 26 3.95 -20.96 -26.85
CA LEU A 26 4.58 -22.29 -26.88
C LEU A 26 3.56 -23.41 -26.67
N GLU A 27 2.60 -23.23 -25.78
CA GLU A 27 1.52 -24.20 -25.53
C GLU A 27 0.60 -24.36 -26.75
N ILE A 28 0.16 -23.25 -27.36
CA ILE A 28 -0.70 -23.25 -28.55
C ILE A 28 -0.04 -23.98 -29.74
N TRP A 29 1.28 -23.85 -29.87
CA TRP A 29 2.09 -24.43 -30.95
C TRP A 29 2.84 -25.70 -30.54
N GLN A 30 2.53 -26.30 -29.39
CA GLN A 30 3.19 -27.52 -28.90
C GLN A 30 2.89 -28.73 -29.80
N ASP A 31 1.69 -28.78 -30.37
CA ASP A 31 1.25 -29.86 -31.26
C ASP A 31 1.90 -29.72 -32.66
N GLU A 32 2.86 -30.58 -32.98
CA GLU A 32 3.53 -30.60 -34.28
C GLU A 32 2.55 -30.85 -35.44
N THR A 33 1.47 -31.62 -35.22
CA THR A 33 0.49 -31.93 -36.29
C THR A 33 -0.25 -30.68 -36.76
N ARG A 34 -0.49 -29.75 -35.84
CA ARG A 34 -1.07 -28.44 -36.12
C ARG A 34 -0.14 -27.59 -36.97
N LEU A 35 1.17 -27.60 -36.68
CA LEU A 35 2.16 -26.88 -37.47
C LEU A 35 2.31 -27.48 -38.87
N HIS A 36 2.34 -28.81 -38.97
CA HIS A 36 2.34 -29.50 -40.27
C HIS A 36 1.10 -29.16 -41.11
N THR A 37 -0.07 -29.04 -40.47
CA THR A 37 -1.32 -28.66 -41.14
C THR A 37 -1.32 -27.20 -41.60
N LEU A 38 -0.77 -26.29 -40.78
CA LEU A 38 -0.78 -24.85 -41.05
C LEU A 38 0.27 -24.44 -42.08
N LEU A 39 1.46 -25.02 -42.00
CA LEU A 39 2.61 -24.69 -42.84
C LEU A 39 2.66 -25.52 -44.14
N GLY A 40 1.78 -26.53 -44.29
CA GLY A 40 1.68 -27.40 -45.47
C GLY A 40 0.70 -26.88 -46.53
N PRO A 41 1.01 -27.07 -47.84
CA PRO A 41 1.17 -28.41 -48.43
C PRO A 41 2.61 -28.85 -48.81
N ASP A 42 3.61 -27.98 -48.75
CA ASP A 42 5.01 -28.36 -49.04
C ASP A 42 5.65 -29.08 -47.84
N PRO A 43 6.49 -30.11 -48.05
CA PRO A 43 7.05 -30.90 -46.96
C PRO A 43 8.07 -30.10 -46.14
N ILE A 44 7.64 -29.59 -44.99
CA ILE A 44 8.50 -28.99 -43.97
C ILE A 44 9.17 -30.08 -43.13
N SER A 45 10.48 -29.95 -42.90
CA SER A 45 11.22 -30.94 -42.12
C SER A 45 10.85 -30.88 -40.64
N SER A 46 10.97 -31.99 -39.91
CA SER A 46 10.78 -32.00 -38.46
C SER A 46 11.81 -31.11 -37.73
N GLN A 47 12.96 -30.83 -38.35
CA GLN A 47 13.94 -29.90 -37.80
C GLN A 47 13.45 -28.46 -37.88
N ASP A 48 12.82 -28.08 -39.00
CA ASP A 48 12.23 -26.75 -39.17
C ASP A 48 11.03 -26.54 -38.26
N ILE A 49 10.19 -27.56 -38.06
CA ILE A 49 9.09 -27.50 -37.09
C ILE A 49 9.60 -27.22 -35.68
N ARG A 50 10.65 -27.93 -35.25
CA ARG A 50 11.29 -27.67 -33.95
C ARG A 50 11.91 -26.28 -33.88
N ARG A 51 12.48 -25.78 -34.98
CA ARG A 51 12.99 -24.41 -35.07
C ARG A 51 11.87 -23.39 -34.92
N VAL A 52 10.74 -23.57 -35.61
CA VAL A 52 9.55 -22.72 -35.48
C VAL A 52 9.05 -22.67 -34.04
N GLN A 53 8.91 -23.83 -33.39
CA GLN A 53 8.47 -23.91 -31.98
C GLN A 53 9.45 -23.23 -31.02
N ARG A 54 10.75 -23.25 -31.33
CA ARG A 54 11.78 -22.65 -30.49
C ARG A 54 11.91 -21.15 -30.71
N GLU A 55 11.80 -20.67 -31.94
CA GLU A 55 12.31 -19.36 -32.34
C GLU A 55 11.27 -18.45 -33.00
N CYS A 56 10.14 -18.95 -33.50
CA CYS A 56 9.24 -18.18 -34.37
C CYS A 56 7.78 -18.20 -33.92
N VAL A 57 7.50 -18.62 -32.68
CA VAL A 57 6.11 -18.77 -32.20
C VAL A 57 5.38 -17.44 -32.18
N ALA A 58 6.03 -16.33 -31.83
CA ALA A 58 5.40 -15.01 -31.81
C ALA A 58 5.11 -14.50 -33.22
N VAL A 59 6.10 -14.57 -34.13
CA VAL A 59 5.91 -14.17 -35.54
C VAL A 59 4.80 -14.98 -36.19
N LEU A 60 4.81 -16.31 -36.05
CA LEU A 60 3.78 -17.19 -36.59
C LEU A 60 2.40 -16.88 -36.00
N SER A 61 2.33 -16.56 -34.72
CA SER A 61 1.07 -16.19 -34.05
C SER A 61 0.49 -14.90 -34.62
N ILE A 62 1.32 -13.88 -34.86
CA ILE A 62 0.88 -12.62 -35.48
C ILE A 62 0.32 -12.89 -36.87
N LEU A 63 1.06 -13.63 -37.72
CA LEU A 63 0.62 -13.96 -39.08
C LEU A 63 -0.70 -14.74 -39.08
N THR A 64 -0.84 -15.70 -38.16
CA THR A 64 -2.07 -16.47 -37.99
C THR A 64 -3.23 -15.58 -37.55
N TYR A 65 -2.98 -14.69 -36.59
CA TYR A 65 -3.95 -13.75 -36.03
C TYR A 65 -4.51 -12.77 -37.06
N ILE A 66 -3.63 -12.20 -37.89
CA ILE A 66 -4.03 -11.27 -38.96
C ILE A 66 -4.50 -11.99 -40.23
N ARG A 67 -4.44 -13.33 -40.26
CA ARG A 67 -4.83 -14.19 -41.40
C ARG A 67 -4.00 -13.95 -42.66
N ALA A 68 -2.67 -13.85 -42.51
CA ALA A 68 -1.71 -13.73 -43.62
C ALA A 68 -1.48 -15.08 -44.33
N ILE A 69 -2.50 -15.59 -45.00
CA ILE A 69 -2.53 -16.96 -45.55
C ILE A 69 -1.44 -17.17 -46.60
N LYS A 70 -1.21 -16.20 -47.50
CA LYS A 70 -0.20 -16.35 -48.57
C LYS A 70 1.22 -16.32 -48.00
N THR A 71 1.43 -15.52 -46.97
CA THR A 71 2.73 -15.41 -46.27
C THR A 71 3.02 -16.70 -45.49
N ILE A 72 2.03 -17.24 -44.75
CA ILE A 72 2.14 -18.51 -44.03
C ILE A 72 2.44 -19.67 -45.00
N ALA A 73 1.81 -19.70 -46.18
CA ALA A 73 2.06 -20.73 -47.18
C ALA A 73 3.51 -20.76 -47.70
N ARG A 74 4.28 -19.67 -47.53
CA ARG A 74 5.70 -19.59 -47.92
C ARG A 74 6.64 -19.49 -46.72
N PHE A 75 6.17 -19.83 -45.53
CA PHE A 75 6.95 -19.68 -44.30
C PHE A 75 8.25 -20.49 -44.30
N HIS A 76 8.28 -21.65 -44.97
CA HIS A 76 9.51 -22.43 -45.16
C HIS A 76 10.62 -21.62 -45.82
N ALA A 77 10.31 -20.93 -46.93
CA ALA A 77 11.29 -20.11 -47.64
C ALA A 77 11.77 -18.92 -46.78
N ILE A 78 10.96 -18.48 -45.81
CA ILE A 78 11.35 -17.45 -44.85
C ILE A 78 12.35 -18.02 -43.82
N LEU A 79 12.11 -19.23 -43.32
CA LEU A 79 13.03 -19.91 -42.39
C LEU A 79 14.43 -20.12 -43.01
N ASP A 80 14.49 -20.45 -44.30
CA ASP A 80 15.76 -20.66 -45.02
C ASP A 80 16.64 -19.40 -45.10
N THR A 81 16.06 -18.21 -44.93
CA THR A 81 16.82 -16.95 -44.99
C THR A 81 17.52 -16.57 -43.68
N ASP A 82 17.34 -17.35 -42.60
CA ASP A 82 17.96 -17.18 -41.26
C ASP A 82 17.80 -15.80 -40.57
N GLU A 83 17.06 -14.87 -41.17
CA GLU A 83 16.94 -13.49 -40.71
C GLU A 83 15.76 -13.24 -39.75
N LEU A 84 14.78 -14.15 -39.65
CA LEU A 84 13.53 -13.89 -38.95
C LEU A 84 13.27 -14.84 -37.78
N ASN A 85 13.42 -14.31 -36.55
CA ASN A 85 13.04 -14.96 -35.31
C ASN A 85 12.30 -13.98 -34.36
N ASP A 86 11.71 -14.52 -33.29
CA ASP A 86 10.95 -13.75 -32.30
C ASP A 86 11.79 -12.70 -31.58
N THR A 87 13.12 -12.85 -31.53
CA THR A 87 14.02 -11.85 -30.92
C THR A 87 14.17 -10.60 -31.79
N ASN A 88 13.85 -10.69 -33.09
CA ASN A 88 13.78 -9.53 -33.98
C ASN A 88 12.53 -8.67 -33.75
N LEU A 89 11.52 -9.16 -33.00
CA LEU A 89 10.32 -8.37 -32.72
C LEU A 89 10.61 -7.23 -31.71
N PRO A 90 10.08 -6.02 -31.94
CA PRO A 90 9.24 -5.59 -33.06
C PRO A 90 10.04 -5.31 -34.35
N LEU A 91 9.49 -5.74 -35.49
CA LEU A 91 10.04 -5.47 -36.82
C LEU A 91 9.82 -4.01 -37.24
N GLN A 92 10.78 -3.47 -37.98
CA GLN A 92 10.71 -2.18 -38.63
C GLN A 92 9.87 -2.23 -39.90
N ASP A 93 9.40 -1.07 -40.37
CA ASP A 93 8.55 -0.94 -41.56
C ASP A 93 9.09 -1.67 -42.80
N GLY A 94 10.41 -1.57 -43.07
CA GLY A 94 11.04 -2.25 -44.21
C GLY A 94 11.00 -3.77 -44.09
N GLU A 95 11.21 -4.30 -42.89
CA GLU A 95 11.20 -5.73 -42.58
C GLU A 95 9.78 -6.31 -42.69
N ILE A 96 8.77 -5.57 -42.20
CA ILE A 96 7.36 -5.95 -42.33
C ILE A 96 6.95 -5.98 -43.82
N ARG A 97 7.38 -4.99 -44.61
CA ARG A 97 7.10 -4.95 -46.06
C ARG A 97 7.76 -6.10 -46.82
N LYS A 98 8.97 -6.50 -46.41
CA LYS A 98 9.66 -7.68 -46.96
C LYS A 98 8.88 -8.96 -46.61
N LEU A 99 8.51 -9.11 -45.34
CA LEU A 99 7.78 -10.27 -44.81
C LEU A 99 6.41 -10.43 -45.49
N LEU A 100 5.64 -9.34 -45.61
CA LEU A 100 4.30 -9.32 -46.19
C LEU A 100 4.28 -8.90 -47.67
N SER A 101 5.35 -9.18 -48.42
CA SER A 101 5.46 -8.79 -49.82
C SER A 101 4.33 -9.33 -50.72
N LEU A 102 3.70 -10.44 -50.32
CA LEU A 102 2.57 -11.06 -51.02
C LEU A 102 1.19 -10.55 -50.55
N GLU A 103 1.15 -9.87 -49.41
CA GLU A 103 -0.06 -9.37 -48.73
C GLU A 103 0.21 -7.97 -48.12
N PRO A 104 0.65 -6.98 -48.92
CA PRO A 104 1.04 -5.66 -48.43
C PRO A 104 -0.10 -4.92 -47.72
N GLU A 105 -1.36 -5.27 -47.99
CA GLU A 105 -2.55 -4.77 -47.31
C GLU A 105 -2.58 -5.09 -45.80
N LEU A 106 -1.88 -6.15 -45.37
CA LEU A 106 -1.82 -6.57 -43.96
C LEU A 106 -0.76 -5.82 -43.15
N PHE A 107 0.01 -4.92 -43.78
CA PHE A 107 1.09 -4.16 -43.16
C PHE A 107 0.66 -3.49 -41.83
N PHE A 108 -0.43 -2.72 -41.86
CA PHE A 108 -0.90 -1.99 -40.68
C PHE A 108 -1.33 -2.93 -39.56
N LEU A 109 -1.98 -4.05 -39.91
CA LEU A 109 -2.38 -5.06 -38.92
C LEU A 109 -1.16 -5.67 -38.25
N PHE A 110 -0.15 -6.11 -39.01
CA PHE A 110 1.07 -6.66 -38.41
C PHE A 110 1.77 -5.61 -37.52
N ASN A 111 1.92 -4.39 -38.04
CA ASN A 111 2.59 -3.30 -37.32
C ASN A 111 1.90 -2.96 -35.99
N ASP A 112 0.56 -3.03 -35.94
CA ASP A 112 -0.21 -2.76 -34.73
C ASP A 112 -0.21 -3.95 -33.76
N TYR A 113 -0.36 -5.18 -34.28
CA TYR A 113 -0.51 -6.37 -33.45
C TYR A 113 0.80 -6.87 -32.86
N GLN A 114 1.95 -6.70 -33.54
CA GLN A 114 3.23 -7.23 -33.07
C GLN A 114 3.54 -6.85 -31.62
N TRP A 115 3.20 -5.64 -31.20
CA TRP A 115 3.43 -5.13 -29.84
C TRP A 115 2.76 -5.96 -28.74
N ALA A 116 1.63 -6.61 -29.06
CA ALA A 116 0.91 -7.46 -28.12
C ALA A 116 1.52 -8.88 -28.02
N PHE A 117 2.31 -9.30 -29.02
CA PHE A 117 2.98 -10.60 -29.05
C PHE A 117 4.45 -10.53 -28.61
N CYS A 118 5.01 -9.33 -28.43
CA CYS A 118 6.36 -9.11 -27.90
C CYS A 118 6.40 -8.19 -26.66
N PRO A 119 5.67 -8.52 -25.57
CA PRO A 119 5.70 -7.73 -24.33
C PRO A 119 7.13 -7.53 -23.80
N ALA A 120 7.35 -6.45 -23.07
CA ALA A 120 8.67 -6.05 -22.61
C ALA A 120 9.20 -6.96 -21.49
N GLU A 121 10.48 -7.32 -21.55
CA GLU A 121 11.19 -7.91 -20.41
C GLU A 121 11.69 -6.79 -19.47
N ILE A 122 11.50 -6.97 -18.16
CA ILE A 122 11.91 -6.03 -17.11
C ILE A 122 13.11 -6.63 -16.39
N HIS A 123 14.26 -5.96 -16.37
CA HIS A 123 15.50 -6.49 -15.79
C HIS A 123 15.90 -5.73 -14.52
N CYS A 124 16.19 -6.41 -13.41
CA CYS A 124 16.49 -5.80 -12.10
C CYS A 124 17.95 -5.34 -11.94
N ASP A 125 18.87 -5.93 -12.70
CA ASP A 125 20.32 -5.79 -12.47
C ASP A 125 21.04 -5.19 -13.69
N ARG A 126 20.45 -4.18 -14.32
CA ARG A 126 21.09 -3.44 -15.41
C ARG A 126 21.96 -2.29 -14.90
N ASP A 127 23.01 -2.02 -15.66
CA ASP A 127 23.77 -0.77 -15.65
C ASP A 127 23.76 -0.19 -17.08
N PRO A 128 23.16 1.00 -17.33
CA PRO A 128 22.50 1.88 -16.37
C PRO A 128 21.17 1.30 -15.85
N PRO A 129 20.72 1.70 -14.64
CA PRO A 129 19.55 1.10 -13.99
C PRO A 129 18.21 1.60 -14.53
N LEU A 130 18.19 2.66 -15.36
CA LEU A 130 16.98 3.13 -16.04
C LEU A 130 16.75 2.35 -17.33
N GLN A 131 15.63 1.63 -17.39
CA GLN A 131 15.22 0.90 -18.59
C GLN A 131 14.32 1.76 -19.47
N LEU A 132 14.76 2.04 -20.70
CA LEU A 132 13.95 2.72 -21.71
C LEU A 132 13.11 1.68 -22.45
N ILE A 133 11.80 1.72 -22.26
CA ILE A 133 10.84 0.84 -22.93
C ILE A 133 9.98 1.71 -23.86
N ASP A 134 9.88 1.32 -25.14
CA ASP A 134 9.03 2.00 -26.13
C ASP A 134 7.57 2.04 -25.64
N ALA A 135 6.91 3.19 -25.78
CA ALA A 135 5.53 3.41 -25.33
C ALA A 135 4.53 2.42 -25.93
N ARG A 136 4.80 1.90 -27.13
CA ARG A 136 3.97 0.89 -27.80
C ARG A 136 4.20 -0.50 -27.25
N ARG A 137 5.36 -0.78 -26.66
CA ARG A 137 5.66 -2.11 -26.08
C ARG A 137 4.83 -2.32 -24.82
N ARG A 138 4.20 -3.48 -24.73
CA ARG A 138 3.27 -3.78 -23.64
C ARG A 138 4.05 -4.16 -22.38
N LEU A 139 3.77 -3.48 -21.28
CA LEU A 139 4.30 -3.88 -19.99
C LEU A 139 3.62 -5.18 -19.54
N PRO A 140 4.37 -6.17 -19.05
CA PRO A 140 3.87 -7.52 -18.73
C PRO A 140 3.09 -7.56 -17.40
N PHE A 141 2.17 -6.61 -17.18
CA PHE A 141 1.37 -6.52 -15.96
C PHE A 141 0.11 -7.36 -16.10
N LEU A 142 -0.16 -8.30 -15.20
CA LEU A 142 -1.27 -9.26 -15.37
C LEU A 142 -2.65 -8.70 -15.03
N SER A 143 -2.71 -7.69 -14.16
CA SER A 143 -3.97 -7.13 -13.66
C SER A 143 -3.87 -5.61 -13.58
N SER A 144 -5.03 -4.94 -13.56
CA SER A 144 -5.09 -3.53 -13.22
C SER A 144 -4.36 -3.28 -11.89
N PRO A 145 -3.47 -2.28 -11.83
CA PRO A 145 -2.74 -1.97 -10.61
C PRO A 145 -3.71 -1.70 -9.45
N LYS A 146 -3.46 -2.30 -8.29
CA LYS A 146 -4.26 -2.02 -7.08
C LYS A 146 -3.58 -0.91 -6.30
N LEU A 147 -4.26 0.20 -6.05
CA LEU A 147 -3.73 1.25 -5.18
C LEU A 147 -3.41 0.68 -3.79
N ILE A 148 -2.17 0.84 -3.34
CA ILE A 148 -1.71 0.42 -2.00
C ILE A 148 -1.21 1.59 -1.16
N GLY A 149 -0.92 2.74 -1.77
CA GLY A 149 -0.60 3.97 -1.05
C GLY A 149 -0.66 5.20 -1.96
N SER A 150 -1.07 6.32 -1.40
CA SER A 150 -1.06 7.63 -2.06
C SER A 150 -0.62 8.70 -1.05
N GLY A 151 0.41 9.47 -1.35
CA GLY A 151 0.92 10.51 -0.45
C GLY A 151 1.72 11.58 -1.17
N GLY A 152 2.42 12.44 -0.41
CA GLY A 152 3.23 13.54 -0.95
C GLY A 152 4.36 13.12 -1.90
N PHE A 153 4.68 11.82 -1.94
CA PHE A 153 5.74 11.23 -2.74
C PHE A 153 5.25 10.54 -4.02
N GLY A 154 3.93 10.51 -4.30
CA GLY A 154 3.35 9.89 -5.49
C GLY A 154 2.35 8.77 -5.18
N VAL A 155 1.99 8.01 -6.24
CA VAL A 155 1.03 6.91 -6.19
C VAL A 155 1.80 5.59 -6.23
N VAL A 156 1.54 4.71 -5.26
CA VAL A 156 2.13 3.37 -5.18
C VAL A 156 1.04 2.33 -5.40
N GLU A 157 1.26 1.47 -6.38
CA GLU A 157 0.32 0.45 -6.81
C GLU A 157 0.94 -0.95 -6.68
N LEU A 158 0.16 -1.94 -6.26
CA LEU A 158 0.54 -3.34 -6.34
C LEU A 158 0.35 -3.83 -7.77
N VAL A 159 1.43 -4.31 -8.37
CA VAL A 159 1.46 -4.86 -9.73
C VAL A 159 1.92 -6.31 -9.69
N LYS A 160 1.26 -7.16 -10.48
CA LYS A 160 1.70 -8.54 -10.73
C LYS A 160 2.36 -8.60 -12.09
N ILE A 161 3.65 -8.93 -12.14
CA ILE A 161 4.40 -9.13 -13.38
C ILE A 161 4.22 -10.57 -13.84
N ALA A 162 4.01 -10.76 -15.15
CA ALA A 162 3.84 -12.06 -15.76
C ALA A 162 5.07 -12.98 -15.52
N PRO A 163 4.86 -14.31 -15.43
CA PRO A 163 5.95 -15.27 -15.31
C PRO A 163 7.01 -15.07 -16.39
N ARG A 164 8.28 -15.24 -16.03
CA ARG A 164 9.45 -15.11 -16.92
C ARG A 164 9.75 -13.71 -17.46
N TYR A 165 8.94 -12.69 -17.16
CA TYR A 165 9.14 -11.32 -17.65
C TYR A 165 9.89 -10.39 -16.69
N LEU A 166 10.10 -10.79 -15.43
CA LEU A 166 11.01 -10.12 -14.51
C LEU A 166 12.33 -10.90 -14.46
N LYS A 167 13.40 -10.31 -15.00
CA LYS A 167 14.74 -10.90 -15.12
C LYS A 167 15.65 -10.39 -14.01
N LEU A 168 16.18 -11.30 -13.22
CA LEU A 168 17.21 -11.06 -12.21
C LEU A 168 18.62 -11.21 -12.81
N SER A 169 19.64 -10.99 -11.97
CA SER A 169 21.05 -11.23 -12.26
C SER A 169 21.27 -12.56 -12.98
N ARG A 170 22.13 -12.53 -14.01
CA ARG A 170 22.49 -13.70 -14.84
C ARG A 170 21.32 -14.33 -15.63
N GLY A 171 20.21 -13.61 -15.78
CA GLY A 171 19.07 -14.04 -16.59
C GLY A 171 18.09 -14.98 -15.89
N ALA A 172 18.25 -15.19 -14.57
CA ALA A 172 17.26 -15.93 -13.79
C ALA A 172 15.90 -15.20 -13.84
N ASP A 173 14.81 -15.97 -13.81
CA ASP A 173 13.46 -15.43 -13.84
C ASP A 173 12.52 -16.19 -12.90
N PHE A 174 11.29 -15.69 -12.77
CA PHE A 174 10.28 -16.28 -11.89
C PHE A 174 9.29 -17.11 -12.72
N GLU A 175 9.11 -18.37 -12.36
CA GLU A 175 8.15 -19.28 -13.02
C GLU A 175 6.68 -18.94 -12.71
N TYR A 176 6.45 -18.10 -11.71
CA TYR A 176 5.13 -17.67 -11.26
C TYR A 176 5.01 -16.14 -11.31
N PRO A 177 3.78 -15.60 -11.32
CA PRO A 177 3.58 -14.16 -11.29
C PRO A 177 4.26 -13.51 -10.09
N PHE A 178 5.07 -12.49 -10.33
CA PHE A 178 5.83 -11.81 -9.29
C PHE A 178 5.15 -10.51 -8.85
N LYS A 179 4.96 -10.32 -7.55
CA LYS A 179 4.33 -9.10 -6.99
C LYS A 179 5.40 -8.04 -6.74
N VAL A 180 5.15 -6.83 -7.24
CA VAL A 180 5.98 -5.65 -6.98
C VAL A 180 5.12 -4.50 -6.48
N ALA A 181 5.71 -3.67 -5.62
CA ALA A 181 5.19 -2.32 -5.37
C ALA A 181 5.73 -1.40 -6.46
N CYS A 182 4.83 -0.71 -7.16
CA CYS A 182 5.13 0.09 -8.32
C CYS A 182 4.79 1.55 -8.02
N LYS A 183 5.83 2.37 -7.84
CA LYS A 183 5.68 3.81 -7.68
C LYS A 183 5.66 4.46 -9.05
N ARG A 184 4.55 5.13 -9.37
CA ARG A 184 4.30 5.68 -10.70
C ARG A 184 4.33 7.21 -10.68
N PHE A 185 5.06 7.78 -11.64
CA PHE A 185 5.20 9.21 -11.88
C PHE A 185 4.61 9.56 -13.25
N GLU A 186 3.82 10.62 -13.30
CA GLU A 186 3.09 11.07 -14.48
C GLU A 186 3.03 12.60 -14.54
N GLY A 187 3.36 13.17 -15.70
CA GLY A 187 3.36 14.60 -15.96
C GLY A 187 4.73 15.29 -15.77
N VAL A 188 4.91 16.43 -16.44
CA VAL A 188 6.21 17.14 -16.57
C VAL A 188 6.81 17.55 -15.21
N ARG A 189 5.98 17.96 -14.25
CA ARG A 189 6.45 18.32 -12.88
C ARG A 189 7.02 17.11 -12.12
N LYS A 190 6.58 15.89 -12.42
CA LYS A 190 7.03 14.66 -11.73
C LYS A 190 8.27 14.03 -12.37
N LEU A 191 8.76 14.56 -13.50
CA LEU A 191 10.03 14.12 -14.09
C LEU A 191 11.21 14.52 -13.20
N GLN A 192 11.22 15.75 -12.69
CA GLN A 192 12.27 16.23 -11.81
C GLN A 192 12.29 15.48 -10.47
N ASP A 193 11.11 15.14 -9.94
CA ASP A 193 10.97 14.28 -8.75
C ASP A 193 11.53 12.89 -9.02
N PHE A 194 11.20 12.30 -10.17
CA PHE A 194 11.72 10.99 -10.59
C PHE A 194 13.24 11.01 -10.78
N GLU A 195 13.81 12.03 -11.43
CA GLU A 195 15.25 12.16 -11.63
C GLU A 195 15.99 12.32 -10.29
N THR A 196 15.43 13.10 -9.37
CA THR A 196 15.97 13.27 -8.01
C THR A 196 15.95 11.95 -7.25
N GLU A 197 14.82 11.24 -7.27
CA GLU A 197 14.68 9.94 -6.60
C GLU A 197 15.58 8.87 -7.24
N LEU A 198 15.68 8.84 -8.57
CA LEU A 198 16.58 7.96 -9.29
C LEU A 198 18.04 8.22 -8.92
N ALA A 199 18.48 9.48 -8.90
CA ALA A 199 19.85 9.84 -8.51
C ALA A 199 20.15 9.41 -7.07
N ASN A 200 19.23 9.65 -6.13
CA ASN A 200 19.36 9.21 -4.74
C ASN A 200 19.45 7.68 -4.62
N LEU A 201 18.58 6.96 -5.33
CA LEU A 201 18.54 5.50 -5.32
C LEU A 201 19.78 4.88 -5.97
N GLN A 202 20.31 5.45 -7.05
CA GLN A 202 21.56 5.01 -7.69
C GLN A 202 22.77 5.20 -6.77
N ASN A 203 22.86 6.38 -6.17
CA ASN A 203 23.87 6.73 -5.19
C ASN A 203 23.87 5.73 -4.02
N LEU A 204 22.69 5.42 -3.48
CA LEU A 204 22.54 4.42 -2.43
C LEU A 204 22.85 3.00 -2.92
N LYS A 205 22.33 2.55 -4.07
CA LYS A 205 22.50 1.17 -4.57
C LYS A 205 23.98 0.80 -4.76
N SER A 206 24.83 1.76 -5.14
CA SER A 206 26.28 1.57 -5.23
C SER A 206 26.97 1.33 -3.86
N SER A 207 26.38 1.83 -2.77
CA SER A 207 26.90 1.73 -1.40
C SER A 207 26.21 0.66 -0.55
N LEU A 208 25.02 0.21 -0.97
CA LEU A 208 24.06 -0.62 -0.23
C LEU A 208 24.40 -2.12 -0.17
N THR A 209 25.55 -2.53 -0.70
CA THR A 209 25.91 -3.95 -0.88
C THR A 209 25.87 -4.78 0.42
N ASN A 210 25.86 -4.13 1.59
CA ASN A 210 25.87 -4.81 2.90
C ASN A 210 24.68 -4.50 3.84
N GLN A 211 23.68 -3.69 3.46
CA GLN A 211 22.59 -3.34 4.39
C GLN A 211 21.21 -3.87 3.95
N ALA A 212 20.79 -4.95 4.60
CA ALA A 212 19.62 -5.73 4.21
C ALA A 212 18.30 -5.22 4.82
N HIS A 213 18.36 -4.29 5.79
CA HIS A 213 17.21 -3.69 6.50
C HIS A 213 16.82 -2.30 5.95
N ILE A 214 17.22 -2.00 4.72
CA ILE A 214 16.85 -0.82 3.94
C ILE A 214 16.18 -1.29 2.66
N LEU A 215 15.00 -0.77 2.35
CA LEU A 215 14.27 -1.13 1.14
C LEU A 215 15.06 -0.68 -0.10
N GLN A 216 15.39 -1.64 -0.97
CA GLN A 216 16.07 -1.39 -2.23
C GLN A 216 15.06 -1.49 -3.38
N HIS A 217 15.16 -0.58 -4.34
CA HIS A 217 14.42 -0.72 -5.58
C HIS A 217 14.99 -1.88 -6.41
N LEU A 218 14.10 -2.59 -7.09
CA LEU A 218 14.44 -3.61 -8.07
C LEU A 218 15.00 -2.96 -9.34
N THR A 219 14.24 -2.05 -9.95
CA THR A 219 14.64 -1.33 -11.18
C THR A 219 13.81 -0.07 -11.39
N THR A 220 14.26 0.79 -12.29
CA THR A 220 13.46 1.90 -12.81
C THR A 220 13.16 1.74 -14.30
N ILE A 221 12.02 2.27 -14.74
CA ILE A 221 11.52 2.14 -16.11
C ILE A 221 11.01 3.51 -16.59
N SER A 222 11.37 3.87 -17.81
CA SER A 222 10.74 4.94 -18.60
C SER A 222 9.90 4.29 -19.69
N HIS A 223 8.62 4.62 -19.76
CA HIS A 223 7.68 4.07 -20.75
C HIS A 223 6.72 5.17 -21.23
N GLY A 224 6.99 5.69 -22.43
CA GLY A 224 6.28 6.85 -22.96
C GLY A 224 6.41 8.08 -22.05
N LEU A 225 5.28 8.57 -21.53
CA LEU A 225 5.23 9.72 -20.61
C LEU A 225 5.22 9.31 -19.12
N GLN A 226 5.38 8.02 -18.84
CA GLN A 226 5.25 7.45 -17.51
C GLN A 226 6.60 6.91 -17.05
N TYR A 227 6.91 7.15 -15.78
CA TYR A 227 8.11 6.64 -15.12
C TYR A 227 7.72 5.78 -13.94
N TYR A 228 8.48 4.71 -13.73
CA TYR A 228 8.20 3.72 -12.70
C TYR A 228 9.45 3.40 -11.91
N ILE A 229 9.26 3.25 -10.60
CA ILE A 229 10.24 2.64 -9.71
C ILE A 229 9.59 1.39 -9.12
N LEU A 230 10.20 0.24 -9.35
CA LEU A 230 9.71 -1.04 -8.85
C LEU A 230 10.45 -1.42 -7.58
N PHE A 231 9.71 -1.79 -6.55
CA PHE A 231 10.22 -2.26 -5.27
C PHE A 231 9.72 -3.68 -4.97
N PRO A 232 10.45 -4.46 -4.16
CA PRO A 232 9.90 -5.66 -3.56
C PRO A 232 8.58 -5.35 -2.85
N TYR A 233 7.57 -6.19 -3.04
CA TYR A 233 6.29 -6.01 -2.35
C TYR A 233 6.34 -6.58 -0.92
N ALA A 234 6.01 -5.75 0.06
CA ALA A 234 5.92 -6.15 1.47
C ALA A 234 4.64 -6.94 1.74
N GLU A 235 4.71 -8.26 1.55
CA GLU A 235 3.54 -9.13 1.71
C GLU A 235 2.96 -9.19 3.13
N LEU A 236 3.71 -8.77 4.14
CA LEU A 236 3.26 -8.79 5.53
C LEU A 236 2.76 -7.43 6.03
N GLY A 237 2.70 -6.42 5.15
CA GLY A 237 2.23 -5.07 5.50
C GLY A 237 3.37 -4.18 6.03
N ASP A 238 2.98 -3.12 6.74
CA ASP A 238 3.87 -2.22 7.46
C ASP A 238 3.80 -2.46 8.99
N LEU A 239 4.68 -1.79 9.74
CA LEU A 239 4.76 -1.97 11.18
C LEU A 239 3.55 -1.38 11.91
N ASP A 240 2.90 -0.33 11.40
CA ASP A 240 1.67 0.20 12.01
C ASP A 240 0.56 -0.87 11.99
N GLN A 241 0.36 -1.46 10.81
CA GLN A 241 -0.58 -2.57 10.63
C GLN A 241 -0.23 -3.74 11.54
N PHE A 242 1.05 -4.07 11.71
CA PHE A 242 1.48 -5.13 12.64
C PHE A 242 1.15 -4.81 14.09
N LEU A 243 1.46 -3.59 14.56
CA LEU A 243 1.23 -3.15 15.94
C LEU A 243 -0.27 -3.04 16.28
N LEU A 244 -1.13 -2.93 15.26
CA LEU A 244 -2.59 -2.87 15.42
C LEU A 244 -3.30 -4.18 15.04
N ASP A 245 -2.58 -5.31 15.09
CA ASP A 245 -3.06 -6.66 14.77
C ASP A 245 -3.82 -6.71 13.43
N GLY A 246 -3.23 -6.08 12.42
CA GLY A 246 -3.72 -5.97 11.05
C GLY A 246 -4.61 -4.76 10.78
N ALA A 247 -4.94 -3.93 11.78
CA ALA A 247 -5.74 -2.70 11.63
C ALA A 247 -7.08 -2.88 10.86
N GLY A 248 -7.64 -4.10 10.86
CA GLY A 248 -8.83 -4.44 10.05
C GLY A 248 -8.56 -4.67 8.55
N ILE A 249 -7.30 -4.56 8.12
CA ILE A 249 -6.84 -4.77 6.73
C ILE A 249 -6.60 -6.26 6.44
N TYR A 250 -6.09 -7.01 7.42
CA TYR A 250 -5.88 -8.45 7.31
C TYR A 250 -6.09 -9.18 8.64
N ASP A 251 -6.36 -10.49 8.55
CA ASP A 251 -6.34 -11.38 9.72
C ASP A 251 -4.89 -11.61 10.18
N PHE A 252 -4.57 -11.12 11.38
CA PHE A 252 -3.22 -11.22 11.96
C PHE A 252 -2.76 -12.67 12.16
N ARG A 253 -3.66 -13.57 12.58
CA ARG A 253 -3.33 -14.98 12.85
C ARG A 253 -3.00 -15.73 11.57
N GLN A 254 -3.68 -15.41 10.48
CA GLN A 254 -3.36 -15.96 9.16
C GLN A 254 -2.06 -15.39 8.60
N ARG A 255 -1.78 -14.10 8.87
CA ARG A 255 -0.58 -13.42 8.36
C ARG A 255 0.69 -13.82 9.10
N PHE A 256 0.61 -13.96 10.42
CA PHE A 256 1.71 -14.31 11.33
C PHE A 256 1.37 -15.57 12.15
N PRO A 257 1.27 -16.75 11.50
CA PRO A 257 0.77 -17.97 12.16
C PRO A 257 1.70 -18.50 13.26
N LEU A 258 2.98 -18.12 13.22
CA LEU A 258 3.99 -18.54 14.19
C LEU A 258 3.99 -17.72 15.49
N ILE A 259 3.24 -16.62 15.54
CA ILE A 259 3.11 -15.80 16.76
C ILE A 259 2.03 -16.44 17.64
N ALA A 260 2.29 -16.62 18.93
CA ALA A 260 1.30 -17.15 19.87
C ALA A 260 0.11 -16.17 20.05
N PRO A 261 -1.12 -16.65 20.33
CA PRO A 261 -2.29 -15.78 20.50
C PRO A 261 -2.13 -14.77 21.64
N ASN A 262 -1.46 -15.20 22.71
CA ASN A 262 -1.21 -14.37 23.89
C ASN A 262 0.21 -13.82 23.85
N SER A 263 0.47 -12.71 24.56
CA SER A 263 1.82 -12.21 24.78
C SER A 263 2.60 -13.21 25.62
N THR A 264 3.73 -13.69 25.09
CA THR A 264 4.63 -14.62 25.78
C THR A 264 6.07 -14.13 25.67
N PRO A 265 6.96 -14.39 26.65
CA PRO A 265 8.33 -13.88 26.63
C PRO A 265 9.15 -14.27 25.39
N GLU A 266 8.78 -15.36 24.71
CA GLU A 266 9.44 -15.82 23.48
C GLU A 266 9.31 -14.81 22.33
N ILE A 267 8.34 -13.88 22.37
CA ILE A 267 8.19 -12.84 21.34
C ILE A 267 9.24 -11.72 21.46
N TYR A 268 9.86 -11.54 22.63
CA TYR A 268 10.78 -10.42 22.86
C TYR A 268 12.01 -10.51 21.97
N LYS A 269 12.60 -11.70 21.87
CA LYS A 269 13.78 -11.97 21.06
C LYS A 269 13.60 -11.60 19.57
N PRO A 270 12.60 -12.14 18.84
CA PRO A 270 12.43 -11.83 17.42
C PRO A 270 12.12 -10.33 17.20
N LEU A 271 11.37 -9.68 18.09
CA LEU A 271 11.13 -8.22 18.00
C LEU A 271 12.41 -7.43 18.22
N LEU A 272 13.17 -7.73 19.28
CA LEU A 272 14.42 -7.04 19.60
C LEU A 272 15.48 -7.22 18.52
N TYR A 273 15.52 -8.39 17.87
CA TYR A 273 16.38 -8.62 16.72
C TYR A 273 16.05 -7.64 15.57
N GLN A 274 14.77 -7.51 15.20
CA GLN A 274 14.36 -6.58 14.16
C GLN A 274 14.64 -5.12 14.56
N CYS A 275 14.37 -4.73 15.81
CA CYS A 275 14.70 -3.39 16.31
C CYS A 275 16.21 -3.10 16.26
N TRP A 276 17.05 -4.07 16.64
CA TRP A 276 18.51 -3.94 16.53
C TRP A 276 18.94 -3.79 15.06
N ALA A 277 18.38 -4.60 14.17
CA ALA A 277 18.68 -4.53 12.75
C ALA A 277 18.25 -3.20 12.11
N LEU A 278 17.11 -2.64 12.53
CA LEU A 278 16.68 -1.28 12.15
C LEU A 278 17.62 -0.21 12.69
N ALA A 279 18.11 -0.34 13.94
CA ALA A 279 19.10 0.58 14.49
C ALA A 279 20.44 0.51 13.72
N SER A 280 20.86 -0.69 13.30
CA SER A 280 22.02 -0.90 12.43
C SER A 280 21.82 -0.28 11.04
N ALA A 281 20.63 -0.43 10.45
CA ALA A 281 20.26 0.25 9.21
C ALA A 281 20.31 1.78 9.36
N LEU A 282 19.83 2.31 10.47
CA LEU A 282 19.85 3.74 10.74
C LEU A 282 21.29 4.26 10.93
N ASP A 283 22.17 3.51 11.59
CA ASP A 283 23.59 3.88 11.69
C ASP A 283 24.28 3.87 10.32
N TRP A 284 23.99 2.85 9.51
CA TRP A 284 24.48 2.79 8.15
C TRP A 284 24.03 4.02 7.32
N LEU A 285 22.76 4.46 7.44
CA LEU A 285 22.29 5.68 6.78
C LEU A 285 23.03 6.93 7.28
N HIS A 286 23.32 7.00 8.57
CA HIS A 286 23.91 8.18 9.20
C HIS A 286 25.41 8.31 8.96
N ASN A 287 26.11 7.19 8.83
CA ASN A 287 27.59 7.15 8.88
C ASN A 287 28.23 6.16 7.88
N GLY A 288 27.47 5.29 7.22
CA GLY A 288 27.98 4.15 6.44
C GLY A 288 27.97 4.31 4.92
N ILE A 289 27.40 5.40 4.39
CA ILE A 289 27.29 5.62 2.94
C ILE A 289 28.60 6.21 2.40
N LYS A 290 29.26 5.49 1.49
CA LYS A 290 30.51 5.90 0.85
C LYS A 290 30.35 5.93 -0.65
N ILE A 291 30.32 7.13 -1.23
CA ILE A 291 30.21 7.29 -2.68
C ILE A 291 31.54 7.79 -3.21
N LYS A 292 32.20 6.93 -4.00
CA LYS A 292 33.55 7.16 -4.54
C LYS A 292 34.56 7.39 -3.40
N THR A 293 34.91 8.64 -3.11
CA THR A 293 35.85 9.05 -2.06
C THR A 293 35.23 9.96 -1.00
N LYS A 294 33.91 10.16 -1.02
CA LYS A 294 33.19 11.03 -0.07
C LYS A 294 32.31 10.20 0.86
N ASP A 295 32.42 10.47 2.17
CA ASP A 295 31.48 9.99 3.16
C ASP A 295 30.21 10.85 3.10
N ILE A 296 29.07 10.23 2.80
CA ILE A 296 27.77 10.88 2.79
C ILE A 296 27.05 10.52 4.08
N LYS A 297 26.49 11.53 4.73
CA LYS A 297 25.69 11.38 5.95
C LYS A 297 24.25 11.72 5.61
N CYS A 298 23.36 10.74 5.73
CA CYS A 298 21.93 10.93 5.48
C CYS A 298 21.15 10.95 6.79
N ALA A 299 19.98 11.58 6.76
CA ALA A 299 18.94 11.46 7.79
C ALA A 299 17.62 11.09 7.10
N HIS A 300 16.77 10.33 7.78
CA HIS A 300 15.47 9.89 7.26
C HIS A 300 14.40 10.97 7.39
N MET A 301 14.37 11.67 8.53
CA MET A 301 13.52 12.82 8.88
C MET A 301 12.00 12.54 9.01
N ASP A 302 11.53 11.38 8.57
CA ASP A 302 10.14 10.90 8.70
C ASP A 302 10.05 9.42 9.14
N LEU A 303 10.87 9.00 10.10
CA LEU A 303 10.82 7.61 10.58
C LEU A 303 9.56 7.39 11.44
N LYS A 304 8.73 6.43 11.08
CA LYS A 304 7.47 6.05 11.75
C LYS A 304 7.07 4.62 11.37
N PRO A 305 6.10 3.98 12.07
CA PRO A 305 5.71 2.61 11.79
C PRO A 305 5.24 2.37 10.34
N ASP A 306 4.52 3.32 9.73
CA ASP A 306 4.07 3.21 8.32
C ASP A 306 5.25 3.11 7.33
N ASN A 307 6.39 3.70 7.67
CA ASN A 307 7.61 3.72 6.83
C ASN A 307 8.57 2.56 7.17
N ILE A 308 8.09 1.55 7.90
CA ILE A 308 8.81 0.31 8.18
C ILE A 308 8.00 -0.84 7.61
N LEU A 309 8.45 -1.40 6.49
CA LEU A 309 7.77 -2.48 5.80
C LEU A 309 8.20 -3.85 6.33
N ILE A 310 7.29 -4.83 6.29
CA ILE A 310 7.55 -6.19 6.75
C ILE A 310 7.58 -7.13 5.53
N MET A 311 8.78 -7.63 5.24
CA MET A 311 9.04 -8.63 4.22
C MET A 311 8.84 -10.04 4.77
N LYS A 312 8.42 -10.96 3.91
CA LYS A 312 8.42 -12.39 4.24
C LYS A 312 9.86 -12.87 4.45
N ASP A 313 10.06 -13.60 5.54
CA ASP A 313 11.32 -14.25 5.87
C ASP A 313 10.98 -15.55 6.61
N SER A 314 11.29 -16.70 6.03
CA SER A 314 10.99 -18.01 6.61
C SER A 314 11.77 -18.29 7.90
N SER A 315 12.83 -17.53 8.17
CA SER A 315 13.63 -17.65 9.38
C SER A 315 13.11 -16.79 10.55
N SER A 316 12.13 -15.93 10.31
CA SER A 316 11.62 -14.98 11.31
C SER A 316 10.11 -15.14 11.54
N THR A 317 9.71 -15.23 12.81
CA THR A 317 8.29 -15.32 13.21
C THR A 317 7.54 -14.00 13.02
N VAL A 318 8.25 -12.86 13.03
CA VAL A 318 7.70 -11.51 12.88
C VAL A 318 8.02 -10.90 11.50
N GLY A 319 8.53 -11.71 10.58
CA GLY A 319 9.05 -11.26 9.28
C GLY A 319 10.34 -10.45 9.40
N LYS A 320 10.76 -9.84 8.29
CA LYS A 320 11.95 -9.00 8.20
C LYS A 320 11.56 -7.54 7.99
N TRP A 321 11.96 -6.67 8.91
CA TRP A 321 11.59 -5.26 8.91
C TRP A 321 12.60 -4.45 8.10
N VAL A 322 12.13 -3.62 7.17
CA VAL A 322 12.97 -2.80 6.32
C VAL A 322 12.48 -1.35 6.36
N ILE A 323 13.40 -0.40 6.49
CA ILE A 323 13.05 1.03 6.41
C ILE A 323 12.73 1.37 4.94
N SER A 324 11.65 2.10 4.70
CA SER A 324 11.20 2.58 3.38
C SER A 324 11.01 4.10 3.37
N ASP A 325 10.72 4.67 2.19
CA ASP A 325 10.32 6.08 2.04
C ASP A 325 11.31 7.09 2.65
N PHE A 326 12.58 6.94 2.29
CA PHE A 326 13.63 7.88 2.66
C PHE A 326 13.43 9.24 1.96
N GLY A 327 13.01 10.26 2.71
CA GLY A 327 13.17 11.66 2.30
C GLY A 327 14.63 12.07 2.45
N ILE A 328 15.49 11.66 1.51
CA ILE A 328 16.93 11.86 1.64
C ILE A 328 17.29 13.34 1.43
N SER A 329 17.66 14.02 2.51
CA SER A 329 18.42 15.27 2.44
C SER A 329 19.91 14.93 2.39
N VAL A 330 20.56 15.11 1.24
CA VAL A 330 22.01 14.95 1.09
C VAL A 330 22.69 16.25 1.50
N ALA A 331 23.43 16.26 2.61
CA ALA A 331 24.29 17.39 2.94
C ALA A 331 25.69 17.14 2.34
N GLU A 332 26.06 17.86 1.29
CA GLU A 332 27.43 17.80 0.77
C GLU A 332 28.40 18.51 1.73
N HIS A 333 29.46 17.82 2.15
CA HIS A 333 30.64 18.46 2.72
C HIS A 333 31.53 18.95 1.57
N ASP A 334 31.38 20.23 1.22
CA ASP A 334 32.48 20.98 0.63
C ASP A 334 32.78 22.19 1.52
N ARG A 335 34.03 22.30 2.00
CA ARG A 335 34.44 23.30 3.01
C ARG A 335 34.40 24.74 2.53
N HIS A 336 33.92 24.99 1.31
CA HIS A 336 33.75 26.34 0.75
C HIS A 336 32.40 26.57 0.05
N SER A 337 31.47 25.62 0.09
CA SER A 337 30.16 25.77 -0.56
C SER A 337 29.05 25.72 0.48
N ARG A 338 28.41 26.87 0.71
CA ARG A 338 27.19 27.03 1.50
C ARG A 338 26.02 26.33 0.79
N ALA A 339 25.98 25.00 0.84
CA ALA A 339 24.90 24.21 0.27
C ALA A 339 23.83 23.98 1.35
N HIS A 340 22.66 24.58 1.13
CA HIS A 340 21.44 24.28 1.90
C HIS A 340 21.12 22.79 1.77
N ALA A 341 20.88 22.12 2.91
CA ALA A 341 20.30 20.78 2.91
C ALA A 341 18.84 20.89 2.45
N LEU A 342 18.60 20.87 1.15
CA LEU A 342 17.24 20.91 0.59
C LEU A 342 16.58 19.55 0.81
N SER A 343 15.65 19.48 1.76
CA SER A 343 14.72 18.36 1.84
C SER A 343 13.63 18.53 0.76
N ILE A 344 13.06 17.43 0.28
CA ILE A 344 11.87 17.44 -0.62
C ILE A 344 10.72 18.29 -0.03
N ARG A 345 10.66 18.39 1.31
CA ARG A 345 9.66 19.19 2.03
C ARG A 345 9.88 20.70 1.87
N ASP A 346 11.13 21.15 1.72
CA ASP A 346 11.46 22.57 1.60
C ASP A 346 11.16 23.10 0.19
N LEU A 347 11.38 22.28 -0.85
CA LEU A 347 11.03 22.62 -2.23
C LEU A 347 9.50 22.80 -2.41
N TYR A 348 8.68 22.04 -1.68
CA TYR A 348 7.22 22.18 -1.70
C TYR A 348 6.72 23.47 -1.03
N ARG A 349 7.46 24.01 -0.04
CA ARG A 349 7.09 25.27 0.63
C ARG A 349 7.49 26.50 -0.17
N GLU A 350 8.61 26.47 -0.88
CA GLU A 350 9.08 27.63 -1.66
C GLU A 350 8.19 27.94 -2.87
N VAL A 351 7.49 26.94 -3.43
CA VAL A 351 6.59 27.12 -4.60
C VAL A 351 5.16 27.53 -4.19
N THR A 352 4.81 27.47 -2.90
CA THR A 352 3.46 27.82 -2.41
C THR A 352 3.47 28.77 -1.21
N ILE A 353 3.99 29.98 -1.42
CA ILE A 353 3.69 31.12 -0.53
C ILE A 353 2.53 31.87 -1.19
N ASP A 354 1.29 31.69 -0.69
CA ASP A 354 0.64 32.83 -0.04
C ASP A 354 -0.31 32.46 1.12
N ARG A 355 -0.08 31.35 1.82
CA ARG A 355 -0.76 31.09 3.10
C ARG A 355 0.20 30.56 4.15
N VAL A 356 0.42 31.36 5.19
CA VAL A 356 1.12 30.96 6.41
C VAL A 356 0.29 29.89 7.12
N ALA A 357 0.47 28.63 6.74
CA ALA A 357 -0.03 27.50 7.51
C ALA A 357 0.92 27.29 8.71
N VAL A 358 0.37 27.36 9.92
CA VAL A 358 1.02 26.89 11.14
C VAL A 358 1.29 25.40 10.98
N PRO A 359 2.54 24.90 11.11
CA PRO A 359 2.84 23.48 10.88
C PRO A 359 2.12 22.60 11.90
N GLN A 360 1.32 21.63 11.45
CA GLN A 360 0.79 20.59 12.34
C GLN A 360 1.94 19.62 12.68
N LEU A 361 2.16 19.36 13.98
CA LEU A 361 3.17 18.44 14.50
C LEU A 361 2.72 16.98 14.32
N GLY A 362 3.61 16.11 13.84
CA GLY A 362 3.38 14.66 13.76
C GLY A 362 3.78 13.93 15.05
N THR A 363 3.11 12.81 15.37
CA THR A 363 3.31 12.03 16.61
C THR A 363 4.77 11.66 16.90
N TYR A 364 5.51 11.24 15.88
CA TYR A 364 6.90 10.78 15.97
C TYR A 364 7.94 11.90 15.84
N GLN A 365 7.50 13.16 15.68
CA GLN A 365 8.39 14.30 15.47
C GLN A 365 8.99 14.77 16.79
N PRO A 366 10.29 15.08 16.85
CA PRO A 366 10.92 15.56 18.08
C PRO A 366 10.57 17.03 18.38
N PRO A 367 10.77 17.50 19.63
CA PRO A 367 10.42 18.86 20.07
C PRO A 367 11.04 19.99 19.23
N GLU A 368 12.29 19.84 18.78
CA GLU A 368 12.97 20.85 17.96
C GLU A 368 12.38 20.99 16.55
N GLY A 369 11.54 20.05 16.11
CA GLY A 369 10.89 20.08 14.80
C GLY A 369 9.93 21.27 14.62
N ILE A 370 9.61 21.99 15.69
CA ILE A 370 8.84 23.25 15.67
C ILE A 370 9.70 24.43 15.14
N HIS A 371 11.02 24.40 15.35
CA HIS A 371 11.92 25.55 15.18
C HIS A 371 12.62 25.64 13.81
N MET A 372 12.24 24.86 12.80
CA MET A 372 12.80 25.00 11.44
C MET A 372 12.30 26.25 10.69
N LYS A 373 11.72 27.23 11.38
CA LYS A 373 11.39 28.56 10.86
C LYS A 373 12.14 29.61 11.68
N GLY A 374 13.29 30.04 11.17
CA GLY A 374 13.95 31.29 11.57
C GLY A 374 15.17 31.14 12.50
N ASP A 375 16.32 31.62 12.01
CA ASP A 375 17.43 32.20 12.79
C ASP A 375 18.36 31.33 13.65
N SER A 376 18.54 30.03 13.36
CA SER A 376 19.70 29.32 13.92
C SER A 376 20.45 28.52 12.87
N VAL A 377 21.76 28.80 12.79
CA VAL A 377 22.76 28.06 12.00
C VAL A 377 22.52 26.56 12.19
N GLU A 378 22.14 25.88 11.11
CA GLU A 378 21.92 24.44 11.12
C GLU A 378 23.20 23.74 11.58
N THR A 379 23.17 23.19 12.78
CA THR A 379 24.28 22.42 13.33
C THR A 379 24.33 21.06 12.63
N GLU A 380 25.53 20.67 12.18
CA GLU A 380 25.80 19.38 11.55
C GLU A 380 25.14 18.21 12.32
N GLY A 381 24.24 17.49 11.66
CA GLY A 381 23.57 16.32 12.26
C GLY A 381 22.22 16.60 12.94
N ALA A 382 21.62 17.76 12.69
CA ALA A 382 20.28 18.09 13.18
C ALA A 382 19.22 17.03 12.87
N GLY A 383 19.14 16.55 11.62
CA GLY A 383 18.18 15.51 11.21
C GLY A 383 18.48 14.12 11.81
N ARG A 384 19.76 13.78 12.00
CA ARG A 384 20.18 12.46 12.51
C ARG A 384 19.75 12.22 13.96
N ARG A 385 19.82 13.26 14.81
CA ARG A 385 19.33 13.19 16.19
C ARG A 385 17.80 13.17 16.27
N SER A 386 17.12 13.69 15.25
CA SER A 386 15.67 13.57 15.11
C SER A 386 15.26 12.13 14.81
N ASP A 387 15.96 11.45 13.90
CA ASP A 387 15.68 10.04 13.59
C ASP A 387 15.80 9.13 14.82
N VAL A 388 16.78 9.38 15.69
CA VAL A 388 16.98 8.63 16.94
C VAL A 388 15.79 8.81 17.88
N TRP A 389 15.21 10.02 17.95
CA TRP A 389 13.98 10.26 18.71
C TRP A 389 12.81 9.47 18.13
N SER A 390 12.59 9.58 16.81
CA SER A 390 11.52 8.88 16.12
C SER A 390 11.64 7.36 16.24
N PHE A 391 12.87 6.82 16.17
CA PHE A 391 13.15 5.41 16.48
C PHE A 391 12.74 5.06 17.91
N GLY A 392 13.07 5.91 18.89
CA GLY A 392 12.67 5.71 20.29
C GLY A 392 11.16 5.61 20.47
N CYS A 393 10.39 6.43 19.76
CA CYS A 393 8.93 6.37 19.72
C CYS A 393 8.46 5.00 19.19
N VAL A 394 8.91 4.60 18.00
CA VAL A 394 8.58 3.28 17.41
C VAL A 394 8.99 2.14 18.34
N PHE A 395 10.18 2.21 18.94
CA PHE A 395 10.70 1.18 19.83
C PHE A 395 9.87 1.02 21.10
N SER A 396 9.26 2.10 21.59
CA SER A 396 8.33 2.05 22.72
C SER A 396 6.98 1.42 22.37
N GLU A 397 6.49 1.61 21.15
CA GLU A 397 5.24 0.97 20.70
C GLU A 397 5.44 -0.52 20.39
N VAL A 398 6.61 -0.90 19.88
CA VAL A 398 7.00 -2.32 19.79
C VAL A 398 7.03 -2.97 21.17
N LEU A 399 7.53 -2.27 22.21
CA LEU A 399 7.48 -2.77 23.58
C LEU A 399 6.03 -2.90 24.08
N ALA A 400 5.18 -1.90 23.83
CA ALA A 400 3.76 -1.97 24.19
C ALA A 400 3.08 -3.20 23.55
N TRP A 401 3.32 -3.42 22.26
CA TRP A 401 2.81 -4.59 21.56
C TRP A 401 3.38 -5.90 22.11
N ALA A 402 4.66 -5.93 22.47
CA ALA A 402 5.29 -7.11 23.04
C ALA A 402 4.65 -7.55 24.37
N ILE A 403 4.24 -6.59 25.21
CA ILE A 403 3.67 -6.89 26.53
C ILE A 403 2.16 -7.08 26.52
N GLY A 404 1.43 -6.45 25.60
CA GLY A 404 -0.04 -6.47 25.60
C GLY A 404 -0.72 -6.37 24.24
N ARG A 405 0.01 -6.68 23.15
CA ARG A 405 -0.48 -6.67 21.76
C ARG A 405 -1.12 -5.33 21.38
N ARG A 406 -2.06 -5.34 20.45
CA ARG A 406 -2.82 -4.18 20.01
C ARG A 406 -3.42 -3.37 21.17
N THR A 407 -3.97 -4.04 22.19
CA THR A 407 -4.65 -3.36 23.30
C THR A 407 -3.71 -2.41 24.04
N GLU A 408 -2.49 -2.85 24.38
CA GLU A 408 -1.54 -1.97 25.07
C GLU A 408 -1.00 -0.86 24.15
N VAL A 409 -0.88 -1.09 22.84
CA VAL A 409 -0.53 -0.04 21.87
C VAL A 409 -1.60 1.05 21.83
N GLU A 410 -2.87 0.67 21.73
CA GLU A 410 -4.01 1.59 21.69
C GLU A 410 -4.16 2.34 23.02
N GLU A 411 -4.05 1.65 24.15
CA GLU A 411 -4.07 2.28 25.48
C GLU A 411 -2.89 3.24 25.67
N PHE A 412 -1.71 2.87 25.19
CA PHE A 412 -0.54 3.72 25.25
C PHE A 412 -0.74 4.99 24.41
N ALA A 413 -1.20 4.87 23.17
CA ALA A 413 -1.52 6.01 22.31
C ALA A 413 -2.62 6.91 22.92
N TYR A 414 -3.68 6.30 23.45
CA TYR A 414 -4.76 7.01 24.14
C TYR A 414 -4.24 7.79 25.36
N SER A 415 -3.34 7.20 26.15
CA SER A 415 -2.77 7.85 27.34
C SER A 415 -1.93 9.09 26.99
N ARG A 416 -1.26 9.08 25.82
CA ARG A 416 -0.47 10.20 25.31
C ARG A 416 -1.36 11.33 24.79
N ALA A 417 -2.52 11.00 24.22
CA ALA A 417 -3.52 11.98 23.78
C ALA A 417 -4.24 12.60 25.01
N ARG A 418 -3.76 13.76 25.50
CA ARG A 418 -4.46 14.50 26.57
C ARG A 418 -5.84 14.96 26.07
N ARG A 419 -6.85 15.10 26.95
CA ARG A 419 -8.23 15.53 26.59
C ARG A 419 -8.23 16.73 25.62
N GLY A 420 -8.53 16.48 24.35
CA GLY A 420 -8.60 17.50 23.28
C GLY A 420 -7.25 17.86 22.61
N GLN A 421 -6.14 17.21 22.97
CA GLN A 421 -4.83 17.36 22.34
C GLN A 421 -4.48 16.13 21.48
N LYS A 422 -3.62 16.33 20.49
CA LYS A 422 -3.13 15.26 19.62
C LYS A 422 -2.15 14.36 20.37
N ASP A 423 -2.08 13.09 19.94
CA ASP A 423 -1.07 12.14 20.40
C ASP A 423 0.35 12.69 20.18
N ALA A 424 1.15 12.73 21.24
CA ALA A 424 2.52 13.20 21.22
C ALA A 424 3.38 12.56 22.31
N PHE A 425 4.66 12.35 22.01
CA PHE A 425 5.64 11.80 22.95
C PHE A 425 6.29 12.86 23.86
N TRP A 426 6.13 14.14 23.54
CA TRP A 426 6.67 15.26 24.31
C TRP A 426 5.61 16.35 24.45
N GLU A 427 5.80 17.23 25.42
CA GLU A 427 4.95 18.39 25.63
C GLU A 427 5.78 19.65 25.92
N GLU A 428 5.26 20.79 25.50
CA GLU A 428 5.81 22.10 25.83
C GLU A 428 5.37 22.50 27.24
N ILE A 429 6.33 22.94 28.05
CA ILE A 429 6.09 23.54 29.36
C ILE A 429 6.25 25.04 29.20
N THR A 430 5.24 25.79 29.61
CA THR A 430 5.37 27.23 29.82
C THR A 430 5.77 27.45 31.28
N PRO A 431 7.00 27.93 31.57
CA PRO A 431 7.36 28.29 32.94
C PRO A 431 6.43 29.40 33.43
N ASN A 432 5.97 29.31 34.69
CA ASN A 432 5.22 30.37 35.37
C ASN A 432 6.16 31.55 35.73
N THR A 433 6.78 32.17 34.73
CA THR A 433 7.64 33.35 34.91
C THR A 433 7.00 34.56 34.25
N LEU A 434 7.08 35.73 34.90
CA LEU A 434 6.52 37.01 34.45
C LEU A 434 7.17 37.60 33.17
N PHE A 435 8.08 36.86 32.54
CA PHE A 435 8.72 37.19 31.27
C PHE A 435 8.44 36.07 30.26
N PRO A 436 8.31 36.37 28.95
CA PRO A 436 8.26 35.35 27.91
C PRO A 436 9.60 34.59 27.90
N GLY A 437 9.68 33.55 28.74
CA GLY A 437 10.84 32.67 28.84
C GLY A 437 11.01 31.80 27.62
N LYS A 438 12.21 31.24 27.46
CA LYS A 438 12.50 30.22 26.44
C LYS A 438 11.54 29.04 26.67
N LYS A 439 10.86 28.58 25.61
CA LYS A 439 10.01 27.39 25.66
C LYS A 439 10.82 26.19 26.16
N GLU A 440 10.33 25.52 27.20
CA GLU A 440 10.94 24.29 27.70
C GLU A 440 10.12 23.09 27.21
N PHE A 441 10.80 21.97 27.00
CA PHE A 441 10.15 20.73 26.53
C PHE A 441 10.47 19.62 27.51
N ARG A 442 9.50 18.72 27.71
CA ARG A 442 9.71 17.48 28.45
C ARG A 442 9.06 16.30 27.74
N LEU A 443 9.45 15.11 28.17
CA LEU A 443 8.75 13.88 27.79
C LEU A 443 7.33 13.97 28.33
N CYS A 444 6.35 13.55 27.53
CA CYS A 444 4.95 13.55 27.93
C CYS A 444 4.79 12.76 29.25
N ASP A 445 4.05 13.32 30.20
CA ASP A 445 3.87 12.72 31.54
C ASP A 445 3.33 11.28 31.43
N ALA A 446 2.49 10.99 30.44
CA ALA A 446 1.96 9.65 30.19
C ALA A 446 3.06 8.66 29.81
N VAL A 447 3.97 9.06 28.90
CA VAL A 447 5.11 8.23 28.48
C VAL A 447 6.07 7.98 29.64
N ALA A 448 6.40 9.03 30.39
CA ALA A 448 7.29 8.92 31.56
C ALA A 448 6.71 7.98 32.62
N LYS A 449 5.41 8.12 32.93
CA LYS A 449 4.71 7.25 33.89
C LYS A 449 4.64 5.81 33.41
N TRP A 450 4.27 5.59 32.15
CA TRP A 450 4.18 4.25 31.57
C TRP A 450 5.51 3.52 31.66
N LEU A 451 6.62 4.15 31.22
CA LEU A 451 7.97 3.56 31.31
C LEU A 451 8.39 3.27 32.76
N ASN A 452 8.00 4.12 33.72
CA ASN A 452 8.31 3.90 35.13
C ASN A 452 7.47 2.75 35.74
N ASP A 453 6.19 2.65 35.38
CA ASP A 453 5.29 1.61 35.87
C ASP A 453 5.70 0.22 35.36
N LEU A 454 6.21 0.11 34.12
CA LEU A 454 6.80 -1.12 33.60
C LEU A 454 8.02 -1.56 34.43
N GLN A 455 8.84 -0.61 34.87
CA GLN A 455 10.06 -0.89 35.64
C GLN A 455 9.79 -1.29 37.11
N THR A 456 8.75 -0.72 37.72
CA THR A 456 8.57 -0.73 39.19
C THR A 456 7.36 -1.51 39.67
N ARG A 457 6.34 -1.72 38.84
CA ARG A 457 5.05 -2.30 39.26
C ARG A 457 4.63 -3.48 38.39
N ARG A 458 4.20 -3.22 37.14
CA ARG A 458 3.49 -4.20 36.29
C ARG A 458 4.36 -5.38 35.87
N PHE A 459 5.64 -5.12 35.59
CA PHE A 459 6.59 -6.13 35.10
C PHE A 459 7.86 -6.16 35.94
N SER A 460 7.75 -5.88 37.24
CA SER A 460 8.88 -5.82 38.17
C SER A 460 9.71 -7.13 38.25
N THR A 461 9.10 -8.25 37.88
CA THR A 461 9.72 -9.58 37.82
C THR A 461 10.22 -9.98 36.43
N ASP A 462 9.88 -9.25 35.36
CA ASP A 462 10.36 -9.53 34.01
C ASP A 462 11.64 -8.72 33.74
N PRO A 463 12.82 -9.35 33.73
CA PRO A 463 14.08 -8.63 33.60
C PRO A 463 14.26 -8.00 32.21
N VAL A 464 13.66 -8.58 31.15
CA VAL A 464 13.78 -8.08 29.78
C VAL A 464 12.95 -6.81 29.62
N VAL A 465 11.68 -6.83 30.03
CA VAL A 465 10.78 -5.67 29.96
C VAL A 465 11.32 -4.50 30.78
N ARG A 466 11.83 -4.77 31.99
CA ARG A 466 12.44 -3.73 32.83
C ARG A 466 13.65 -3.10 32.19
N LEU A 467 14.57 -3.90 31.67
CA LEU A 467 15.77 -3.40 31.01
C LEU A 467 15.39 -2.61 29.75
N TRP A 468 14.43 -3.10 28.97
CA TRP A 468 13.92 -2.42 27.78
C TRP A 468 13.34 -1.03 28.12
N ALA A 469 12.43 -0.97 29.09
CA ALA A 469 11.84 0.30 29.55
C ALA A 469 12.91 1.24 30.15
N GLN A 470 13.90 0.71 30.87
CA GLN A 470 15.01 1.50 31.40
C GLN A 470 15.87 2.11 30.28
N LYS A 471 16.21 1.34 29.23
CA LYS A 471 16.97 1.84 28.08
C LYS A 471 16.20 2.93 27.33
N LEU A 472 14.90 2.74 27.12
CA LEU A 472 14.02 3.77 26.54
C LEU A 472 14.07 5.07 27.34
N ALA A 473 13.85 5.01 28.65
CA ALA A 473 13.75 6.18 29.52
C ALA A 473 15.08 6.92 29.72
N LYS A 474 16.21 6.20 29.84
CA LYS A 474 17.49 6.78 30.25
C LYS A 474 18.48 7.02 29.13
N GLU A 475 18.32 6.34 27.99
CA GLU A 475 19.35 6.34 26.93
C GLU A 475 18.80 6.70 25.55
N ILE A 476 17.49 6.55 25.27
CA ILE A 476 16.94 6.74 23.91
C ILE A 476 16.00 7.95 23.82
N LEU A 477 14.92 7.98 24.60
CA LEU A 477 13.90 9.05 24.57
C LEU A 477 14.35 10.30 25.34
N ILE A 478 15.46 10.89 24.91
CA ILE A 478 16.08 12.06 25.54
C ILE A 478 15.57 13.33 24.83
N VAL A 479 14.90 14.20 25.57
CA VAL A 479 14.28 15.42 25.02
C VAL A 479 15.33 16.39 24.51
N ASN A 480 16.40 16.62 25.28
CA ASN A 480 17.49 17.48 24.84
C ASN A 480 18.25 16.83 23.69
N LYS A 481 18.17 17.46 22.51
CA LYS A 481 18.79 16.99 21.27
C LYS A 481 20.30 16.75 21.39
N ALA A 482 21.02 17.58 22.14
CA ALA A 482 22.47 17.46 22.30
C ALA A 482 22.87 16.20 23.07
N ASP A 483 22.00 15.74 23.98
CA ASP A 483 22.24 14.60 24.86
C ASP A 483 21.75 13.27 24.26
N ARG A 484 20.99 13.31 23.16
CA ARG A 484 20.54 12.09 22.45
C ARG A 484 21.73 11.27 21.97
N PRO A 485 21.66 9.93 21.94
CA PRO A 485 22.73 9.08 21.42
C PRO A 485 22.84 9.22 19.90
N SER A 486 23.99 8.83 19.33
CA SER A 486 24.13 8.70 17.87
C SER A 486 23.50 7.40 17.43
N ALA A 487 23.22 7.22 16.13
CA ALA A 487 22.73 5.93 15.64
C ALA A 487 23.69 4.76 15.96
N ALA A 488 25.01 4.94 15.81
CA ALA A 488 26.01 3.95 16.26
C ALA A 488 25.90 3.61 17.76
N LYS A 489 25.61 4.59 18.62
CA LYS A 489 25.42 4.33 20.05
C LYS A 489 24.08 3.67 20.32
N LEU A 490 23.02 4.07 19.61
CA LEU A 490 21.69 3.46 19.66
C LEU A 490 21.75 1.98 19.27
N GLU A 491 22.41 1.64 18.16
CA GLU A 491 22.63 0.26 17.72
C GLU A 491 23.27 -0.58 18.84
N LYS A 492 24.32 -0.06 19.50
CA LYS A 492 24.97 -0.74 20.63
C LYS A 492 24.03 -0.91 21.84
N VAL A 493 23.19 0.07 22.13
CA VAL A 493 22.22 0.01 23.23
C VAL A 493 21.17 -1.07 22.96
N VAL A 494 20.57 -1.07 21.77
CA VAL A 494 19.54 -2.04 21.38
C VAL A 494 20.14 -3.43 21.20
N GLY A 495 21.33 -3.54 20.62
CA GLY A 495 22.05 -4.81 20.48
C GLY A 495 22.46 -5.41 21.83
N GLY A 496 22.85 -4.56 22.79
CA GLY A 496 23.10 -5.00 24.17
C GLY A 496 21.85 -5.57 24.85
N LEU A 497 20.67 -4.96 24.61
CA LEU A 497 19.40 -5.46 25.10
C LEU A 497 18.98 -6.77 24.41
N TYR A 498 19.16 -6.88 23.10
CA TYR A 498 18.93 -8.12 22.35
C TYR A 498 19.78 -9.27 22.91
N ASN A 499 21.09 -9.05 23.10
CA ASN A 499 21.98 -10.05 23.70
C ASN A 499 21.62 -10.37 25.16
N ALA A 500 21.17 -9.40 25.95
CA ALA A 500 20.70 -9.65 27.31
C ALA A 500 19.44 -10.54 27.32
N CYS A 501 18.53 -10.33 26.38
CA CYS A 501 17.34 -11.16 26.20
C CYS A 501 17.72 -12.63 25.92
N GLU A 502 18.73 -12.89 25.08
CA GLU A 502 19.27 -14.24 24.84
C GLU A 502 19.71 -14.92 26.13
N MET A 503 20.50 -14.22 26.93
CA MET A 503 21.10 -14.77 28.15
C MET A 503 20.02 -15.04 29.21
N LEU A 504 19.08 -14.12 29.38
CA LEU A 504 18.01 -14.20 30.37
C LEU A 504 16.95 -15.26 30.03
N THR A 505 16.70 -15.50 28.74
CA THR A 505 15.80 -16.58 28.29
C THR A 505 16.45 -17.96 28.40
N THR A 506 17.78 -18.07 28.23
CA THR A 506 18.51 -19.34 28.36
C THR A 506 18.67 -19.80 29.81
N TYR A 507 18.88 -18.88 30.76
CA TYR A 507 19.02 -19.20 32.19
C TYR A 507 17.75 -19.80 32.82
N ASN A 508 16.57 -19.31 32.45
CA ASN A 508 15.30 -19.85 32.94
C ASN A 508 15.05 -21.31 32.49
N MET A 509 15.62 -21.75 31.36
CA MET A 509 15.53 -23.13 30.88
C MET A 509 16.50 -24.10 31.57
N GLN A 510 17.48 -23.61 32.32
CA GLN A 510 18.37 -24.46 33.13
C GLN A 510 17.84 -24.69 34.55
N GLU A 511 17.06 -23.75 35.11
CA GLU A 511 16.41 -23.92 36.42
C GLU A 511 15.09 -24.70 36.34
N SER A 512 14.39 -24.63 35.21
CA SER A 512 13.26 -25.52 34.91
C SER A 512 13.78 -26.72 34.11
N GLY A 513 14.05 -27.84 34.80
CA GLY A 513 14.62 -29.05 34.21
C GLY A 513 13.93 -29.49 32.91
N PRO A 514 14.61 -30.27 32.05
CA PRO A 514 14.17 -30.51 30.69
C PRO A 514 12.75 -31.10 30.66
N PRO A 515 11.85 -30.62 29.79
CA PRO A 515 10.54 -31.21 29.65
C PRO A 515 10.71 -32.65 29.16
N LEU A 516 10.13 -33.60 29.89
CA LEU A 516 10.05 -34.99 29.46
C LEU A 516 9.42 -35.02 28.06
N LEU A 517 10.19 -35.49 27.08
CA LEU A 517 9.73 -35.82 25.74
C LEU A 517 8.62 -36.87 25.85
N ARG A 518 7.35 -36.43 25.97
CA ARG A 518 6.21 -37.26 25.64
C ARG A 518 6.21 -37.42 24.13
N ARG A 519 6.41 -38.64 23.67
CA ARG A 519 6.15 -39.04 22.28
C ARG A 519 4.77 -38.54 21.88
N TYR A 520 4.73 -37.79 20.81
CA TYR A 520 3.50 -37.37 20.16
C TYR A 520 2.96 -38.60 19.41
N GLU A 521 1.97 -39.29 19.98
CA GLU A 521 1.11 -40.20 19.22
C GLU A 521 -0.06 -39.37 18.64
N PRO A 522 -0.35 -39.48 17.33
CA PRO A 522 -1.41 -38.70 16.70
C PRO A 522 -2.79 -39.14 17.22
N PRO A 523 -3.69 -38.24 17.64
CA PRO A 523 -5.05 -38.63 17.99
C PRO A 523 -5.86 -38.94 16.72
N GLU A 524 -6.55 -40.09 16.76
CA GLU A 524 -7.52 -40.54 15.77
C GLU A 524 -8.64 -39.53 15.56
N LEU A 525 -9.02 -39.35 14.29
CA LEU A 525 -10.15 -38.54 13.83
C LEU A 525 -11.48 -39.07 14.39
N VAL A 526 -12.04 -38.35 15.37
CA VAL A 526 -13.45 -38.48 15.74
C VAL A 526 -14.21 -37.28 15.15
N VAL A 527 -15.04 -37.57 14.15
CA VAL A 527 -15.95 -36.62 13.51
C VAL A 527 -17.28 -36.62 14.26
N THR A 528 -17.69 -35.47 14.80
CA THR A 528 -19.12 -35.16 15.05
C THR A 528 -19.40 -33.67 14.79
N PRO A 529 -20.62 -33.30 14.33
CA PRO A 529 -20.87 -32.06 13.58
C PRO A 529 -21.71 -31.00 14.33
N ALA A 530 -21.81 -29.83 13.67
CA ALA A 530 -22.63 -28.62 13.94
C ALA A 530 -21.97 -27.58 14.88
N THR A 531 -21.96 -26.26 14.62
CA THR A 531 -22.88 -25.36 13.88
C THR A 531 -22.13 -24.07 13.48
N PRO A 532 -22.60 -23.31 12.47
CA PRO A 532 -21.92 -22.12 11.96
C PRO A 532 -22.25 -20.85 12.76
N VAL A 533 -21.23 -20.09 13.17
CA VAL A 533 -21.37 -18.72 13.68
C VAL A 533 -20.81 -17.76 12.65
N ASP A 534 -21.72 -16.96 12.12
CA ASP A 534 -21.58 -16.10 10.97
C ASP A 534 -20.87 -14.78 11.35
N SER A 535 -19.80 -14.46 10.63
CA SER A 535 -19.03 -13.22 10.70
C SER A 535 -19.45 -12.26 9.58
N THR A 536 -20.04 -11.10 9.90
CA THR A 536 -20.17 -10.00 8.93
C THR A 536 -20.46 -8.69 9.65
N TYR A 537 -19.49 -7.78 9.69
CA TYR A 537 -19.66 -6.34 9.54
C TYR A 537 -18.34 -5.77 9.01
N GLY A 538 -18.29 -5.52 7.71
CA GLY A 538 -17.20 -4.83 7.04
C GLY A 538 -17.81 -3.77 6.13
N HIS A 539 -17.54 -2.50 6.45
CA HIS A 539 -17.99 -1.37 5.64
C HIS A 539 -17.40 -1.51 4.23
N THR A 540 -18.27 -1.69 3.24
CA THR A 540 -17.87 -1.76 1.83
C THR A 540 -18.57 -0.66 1.06
N ILE A 541 -17.82 0.35 0.64
CA ILE A 541 -18.28 1.34 -0.35
C ILE A 541 -18.02 0.74 -1.72
N PHE A 542 -19.07 0.40 -2.47
CA PHE A 542 -18.96 -0.14 -3.84
C PHE A 542 -19.11 0.97 -4.89
N PRO A 543 -18.40 0.88 -6.03
CA PRO A 543 -18.57 1.79 -7.16
C PRO A 543 -19.95 1.65 -7.83
N HIS A 544 -20.43 2.75 -8.41
CA HIS A 544 -21.78 2.92 -8.94
C HIS A 544 -22.13 1.98 -10.10
N SER A 545 -22.94 0.95 -9.83
CA SER A 545 -23.81 0.32 -10.82
C SER A 545 -25.20 0.10 -10.20
N SER A 546 -26.23 0.49 -10.94
CA SER A 546 -27.43 1.14 -10.39
C SER A 546 -28.67 0.26 -10.22
N SER A 547 -28.55 -1.07 -10.31
CA SER A 547 -29.72 -1.97 -10.23
C SER A 547 -29.58 -3.15 -9.25
N GLY A 548 -28.36 -3.51 -8.82
CA GLY A 548 -28.12 -4.68 -7.96
C GLY A 548 -27.83 -4.37 -6.49
N ILE A 549 -27.43 -3.13 -6.18
CA ILE A 549 -26.84 -2.77 -4.87
C ILE A 549 -27.87 -2.87 -3.74
N LEU A 550 -29.11 -2.43 -3.96
CA LEU A 550 -30.07 -2.31 -2.86
C LEU A 550 -30.43 -3.66 -2.22
N ALA A 551 -30.79 -4.67 -3.03
CA ALA A 551 -31.12 -5.98 -2.46
C ALA A 551 -29.90 -6.71 -1.91
N THR A 552 -28.74 -6.50 -2.51
CA THR A 552 -27.46 -7.01 -1.99
C THR A 552 -27.16 -6.39 -0.64
N ALA A 553 -27.39 -5.08 -0.49
CA ALA A 553 -27.20 -4.34 0.76
C ALA A 553 -28.20 -4.81 1.83
N ILE A 554 -29.50 -4.91 1.51
CA ILE A 554 -30.53 -5.40 2.44
C ILE A 554 -30.23 -6.84 2.90
N SER A 555 -29.78 -7.72 2.00
CA SER A 555 -29.42 -9.10 2.34
C SER A 555 -28.23 -9.23 3.31
N ARG A 556 -27.44 -8.16 3.47
CA ARG A 556 -26.26 -8.11 4.36
C ARG A 556 -26.56 -7.53 5.74
N SER A 557 -27.79 -7.04 5.98
CA SER A 557 -28.20 -6.55 7.29
C SER A 557 -28.52 -7.73 8.21
N LYS A 558 -27.83 -7.81 9.36
CA LYS A 558 -27.84 -8.98 10.26
C LYS A 558 -28.90 -8.92 11.37
N VAL A 559 -30.01 -8.21 11.16
CA VAL A 559 -30.94 -7.82 12.24
C VAL A 559 -32.31 -8.48 12.09
N GLN A 560 -32.75 -9.17 13.14
CA GLN A 560 -34.14 -9.55 13.36
C GLN A 560 -34.95 -8.32 13.79
N ASP A 561 -36.17 -8.20 13.29
CA ASP A 561 -37.16 -7.14 13.54
C ASP A 561 -37.06 -5.90 12.61
N THR A 562 -36.76 -4.69 13.12
CA THR A 562 -37.06 -3.42 12.42
C THR A 562 -35.82 -2.55 12.19
N VAL A 563 -35.58 -2.14 10.94
CA VAL A 563 -34.46 -1.27 10.52
C VAL A 563 -34.95 0.14 10.20
N PRO A 564 -34.42 1.20 10.84
CA PRO A 564 -34.68 2.58 10.46
C PRO A 564 -33.93 2.94 9.17
N VAL A 565 -34.63 3.61 8.26
CA VAL A 565 -34.18 3.96 6.91
C VAL A 565 -34.34 5.45 6.67
N ALA A 566 -33.27 6.12 6.26
CA ALA A 566 -33.33 7.50 5.76
C ALA A 566 -33.35 7.51 4.23
N MET A 567 -34.39 8.09 3.64
CA MET A 567 -34.50 8.34 2.20
C MET A 567 -34.26 9.82 1.92
N ILE A 568 -33.21 10.12 1.15
CA ILE A 568 -32.82 11.49 0.81
C ILE A 568 -33.17 11.77 -0.64
N TYR A 569 -34.01 12.77 -0.84
CA TYR A 569 -34.38 13.33 -2.13
C TYR A 569 -33.69 14.68 -2.30
N LYS A 570 -33.67 15.23 -3.53
CA LYS A 570 -33.08 16.55 -3.83
C LYS A 570 -33.46 17.66 -2.84
N ASN A 571 -34.68 17.62 -2.33
CA ASN A 571 -35.28 18.70 -1.54
C ASN A 571 -36.12 18.20 -0.34
N ARG A 572 -36.01 16.91 0.02
CA ARG A 572 -36.69 16.35 1.19
C ARG A 572 -35.94 15.14 1.75
N ILE A 573 -36.09 14.87 3.04
CA ILE A 573 -35.60 13.65 3.68
C ILE A 573 -36.78 12.98 4.39
N GLU A 574 -36.95 11.69 4.21
CA GLU A 574 -38.00 10.89 4.84
C GLU A 574 -37.37 9.74 5.63
N PHE A 575 -37.80 9.56 6.89
CA PHE A 575 -37.39 8.45 7.73
C PHE A 575 -38.51 7.41 7.79
N ILE A 576 -38.22 6.16 7.42
CA ILE A 576 -39.16 5.04 7.48
C ILE A 576 -38.56 3.90 8.31
N HIS A 577 -39.41 3.00 8.79
CA HIS A 577 -39.00 1.80 9.53
C HIS A 577 -39.44 0.56 8.76
N ILE A 578 -38.54 -0.40 8.57
CA ILE A 578 -38.81 -1.60 7.77
C ILE A 578 -38.65 -2.83 8.62
N ASN A 579 -39.70 -3.64 8.70
CA ASN A 579 -39.67 -4.91 9.38
C ASN A 579 -39.20 -6.01 8.42
N LEU A 580 -38.07 -6.64 8.72
CA LEU A 580 -37.39 -7.63 7.88
C LEU A 580 -37.76 -9.08 8.23
N SER A 581 -38.61 -9.30 9.25
CA SER A 581 -38.85 -10.63 9.83
C SER A 581 -39.64 -11.62 8.95
N HIS A 582 -40.18 -11.23 7.78
CA HIS A 582 -41.08 -12.12 7.04
C HIS A 582 -41.27 -11.87 5.53
N ALA A 583 -40.22 -11.51 4.77
CA ALA A 583 -40.38 -11.35 3.31
C ALA A 583 -39.18 -11.89 2.52
N GLU A 584 -39.47 -12.73 1.52
CA GLU A 584 -38.53 -13.08 0.45
C GLU A 584 -37.99 -11.78 -0.17
N SER A 585 -36.67 -11.68 -0.41
CA SER A 585 -35.96 -10.45 -0.82
C SER A 585 -36.57 -9.70 -2.01
N HIS A 586 -37.46 -10.35 -2.77
CA HIS A 586 -38.19 -9.79 -3.89
C HIS A 586 -39.27 -8.77 -3.49
N GLU A 587 -39.94 -8.94 -2.35
CA GLU A 587 -41.03 -8.05 -1.90
C GLU A 587 -40.50 -6.73 -1.28
N CYS A 588 -39.29 -6.77 -0.71
CA CYS A 588 -38.60 -5.57 -0.20
C CYS A 588 -38.12 -4.66 -1.33
N ARG A 589 -37.68 -5.20 -2.47
CA ARG A 589 -37.26 -4.40 -3.64
C ARG A 589 -38.38 -3.50 -4.15
N THR A 590 -39.60 -4.04 -4.27
CA THR A 590 -40.77 -3.32 -4.80
C THR A 590 -41.36 -2.31 -3.80
N LYS A 591 -41.20 -2.52 -2.49
CA LYS A 591 -41.60 -1.53 -1.47
C LYS A 591 -40.60 -0.39 -1.30
N LEU A 592 -39.30 -0.65 -1.48
CA LEU A 592 -38.22 0.31 -1.23
C LEU A 592 -37.83 1.15 -2.45
N LEU A 593 -37.97 0.58 -3.65
CA LEU A 593 -37.80 1.29 -4.91
C LEU A 593 -39.06 1.10 -5.74
N PRO A 594 -40.06 1.98 -5.59
CA PRO A 594 -41.01 2.19 -6.68
C PRO A 594 -40.22 2.45 -7.97
N ASP A 595 -40.76 2.12 -9.15
CA ASP A 595 -40.18 2.42 -10.49
C ASP A 595 -39.88 3.91 -10.76
N GLU A 596 -39.99 4.75 -9.73
CA GLU A 596 -39.90 6.19 -9.70
C GLU A 596 -38.46 6.72 -9.48
N TRP A 597 -37.47 5.84 -9.21
CA TRP A 597 -36.06 6.18 -8.98
C TRP A 597 -35.24 6.06 -10.29
N ARG A 598 -34.45 7.08 -10.64
CA ARG A 598 -33.53 6.99 -11.80
C ARG A 598 -32.35 6.05 -11.49
N SER A 599 -32.10 5.07 -12.36
CA SER A 599 -30.94 4.16 -12.28
C SER A 599 -29.60 4.82 -12.66
N GLY A 600 -29.39 6.10 -12.36
CA GLY A 600 -28.17 6.83 -12.78
C GLY A 600 -27.46 7.57 -11.67
N SER A 601 -28.19 8.04 -10.66
CA SER A 601 -27.71 8.95 -9.62
C SER A 601 -28.11 8.51 -8.19
N ALA A 602 -28.47 7.24 -8.02
CA ALA A 602 -28.91 6.71 -6.73
C ALA A 602 -27.83 5.84 -6.07
N GLY A 603 -27.66 5.99 -4.75
CA GLY A 603 -26.72 5.22 -3.93
C GLY A 603 -27.32 4.82 -2.59
N VAL A 604 -26.66 3.87 -1.91
CA VAL A 604 -27.12 3.29 -0.63
C VAL A 604 -25.91 3.06 0.26
N THR A 605 -26.05 3.32 1.56
CA THR A 605 -25.08 2.93 2.58
C THR A 605 -25.76 2.15 3.70
N ILE A 606 -25.02 1.22 4.30
CA ILE A 606 -25.42 0.46 5.48
C ILE A 606 -24.30 0.53 6.51
N GLU A 607 -24.67 0.91 7.72
CA GLU A 607 -23.75 1.07 8.84
C GLU A 607 -24.36 0.41 10.08
N GLY A 608 -23.85 -0.77 10.43
CA GLY A 608 -24.41 -1.59 11.51
C GLY A 608 -25.88 -1.98 11.25
N ARG A 609 -26.79 -1.44 12.05
CA ARG A 609 -28.24 -1.65 11.93
C ARG A 609 -28.98 -0.56 11.13
N TYR A 610 -28.26 0.42 10.60
CA TYR A 610 -28.83 1.62 9.97
C TYR A 610 -28.64 1.58 8.46
N PHE A 611 -29.64 2.09 7.75
CA PHE A 611 -29.68 2.08 6.29
C PHE A 611 -30.03 3.48 5.75
N ALA A 612 -29.28 3.97 4.77
CA ALA A 612 -29.59 5.22 4.07
C ALA A 612 -29.51 5.05 2.55
N ALA A 613 -30.44 5.68 1.84
CA ALA A 613 -30.48 5.71 0.38
C ALA A 613 -30.71 7.13 -0.13
N TRP A 614 -30.10 7.47 -1.26
CA TRP A 614 -30.26 8.76 -1.92
C TRP A 614 -30.46 8.59 -3.42
N GLY A 615 -31.17 9.52 -4.07
CA GLY A 615 -31.39 9.49 -5.52
C GLY A 615 -32.49 10.44 -6.03
N ASP A 616 -32.64 10.51 -7.35
CA ASP A 616 -33.63 11.40 -8.00
C ASP A 616 -34.99 10.71 -8.18
N CYS A 617 -36.05 11.34 -7.65
CA CYS A 617 -37.45 10.85 -7.73
C CYS A 617 -38.24 11.57 -8.83
N LYS A 618 -38.99 10.81 -9.65
CA LYS A 618 -39.78 11.34 -10.80
C LYS A 618 -41.07 12.09 -10.46
N LYS A 619 -41.65 11.97 -9.26
CA LYS A 619 -42.96 12.58 -8.96
C LYS A 619 -42.86 13.70 -7.92
N SER A 620 -42.86 14.94 -8.41
CA SER A 620 -43.47 16.03 -7.68
C SER A 620 -45.01 15.90 -7.73
N MET A 621 -45.63 15.83 -6.55
CA MET A 621 -47.06 16.09 -6.23
C MET A 621 -48.07 14.91 -6.06
N LYS A 622 -48.37 14.64 -4.76
CA LYS A 622 -49.60 14.09 -4.08
C LYS A 622 -49.80 12.55 -4.04
N ARG A 623 -50.15 11.85 -2.92
CA ARG A 623 -50.55 12.18 -1.50
C ARG A 623 -50.26 10.98 -0.54
N ARG A 624 -49.36 11.18 0.45
CA ARG A 624 -49.20 10.73 1.88
C ARG A 624 -49.61 9.30 2.37
N PRO A 625 -48.84 8.69 3.34
CA PRO A 625 -48.59 9.26 4.67
C PRO A 625 -47.16 9.73 4.98
N GLN A 626 -47.11 10.86 5.71
CA GLN A 626 -45.99 11.51 6.41
C GLN A 626 -44.70 11.81 5.63
N CYS A 627 -44.79 12.77 4.70
CA CYS A 627 -43.65 13.61 4.35
C CYS A 627 -43.33 14.52 5.55
N LEU A 628 -42.12 14.39 6.12
CA LEU A 628 -41.68 15.12 7.30
C LEU A 628 -40.86 16.37 7.02
N TYR A 629 -40.45 16.63 5.78
CA TYR A 629 -39.72 17.86 5.47
C TYR A 629 -39.73 18.18 3.98
N SER A 630 -39.98 19.43 3.62
CA SER A 630 -39.69 19.97 2.29
C SER A 630 -39.01 21.31 2.52
N GLU A 631 -37.71 21.40 2.25
CA GLU A 631 -37.02 22.69 2.24
C GLU A 631 -37.22 23.33 0.86
N PRO A 632 -37.40 24.65 0.76
CA PRO A 632 -37.60 25.32 -0.52
C PRO A 632 -36.32 25.22 -1.35
N GLU A 633 -36.43 24.55 -2.50
CA GLU A 633 -35.51 24.57 -3.66
C GLU A 633 -34.01 24.72 -3.33
N LEU A 634 -33.39 23.63 -2.90
CA LEU A 634 -31.94 23.49 -2.94
C LEU A 634 -31.46 23.42 -4.40
N ASP A 635 -30.62 24.36 -4.84
CA ASP A 635 -29.86 24.28 -6.12
C ASP A 635 -28.63 23.35 -6.00
N GLN A 636 -28.77 22.30 -5.19
CA GLN A 636 -27.72 21.34 -4.87
C GLN A 636 -28.30 19.92 -4.91
N THR A 637 -27.51 18.95 -5.36
CA THR A 637 -27.92 17.54 -5.44
C THR A 637 -27.12 16.72 -4.44
N PHE A 638 -27.79 15.95 -3.58
CA PHE A 638 -27.12 15.06 -2.63
C PHE A 638 -26.38 13.94 -3.35
N ALA A 639 -25.08 13.82 -3.09
CA ALA A 639 -24.20 12.84 -3.71
C ALA A 639 -23.89 11.65 -2.80
N GLN A 640 -23.97 11.83 -1.48
CA GLN A 640 -23.69 10.77 -0.50
C GLN A 640 -24.35 11.09 0.84
N ALA A 641 -24.70 10.06 1.62
CA ALA A 641 -25.02 10.21 3.04
C ALA A 641 -24.50 9.05 3.89
N VAL A 642 -24.26 9.30 5.17
CA VAL A 642 -23.73 8.34 6.16
C VAL A 642 -24.23 8.68 7.55
N PHE A 643 -24.41 7.68 8.42
CA PHE A 643 -24.71 7.91 9.83
C PHE A 643 -23.41 8.04 10.62
N ASN A 644 -23.47 8.45 11.89
CA ASN A 644 -22.39 8.12 12.82
C ASN A 644 -22.58 6.70 13.37
N GLU A 645 -21.55 6.18 14.03
CA GLU A 645 -21.57 4.84 14.65
C GLU A 645 -22.77 4.62 15.59
N GLU A 646 -23.19 5.68 16.30
CA GLU A 646 -24.33 5.63 17.21
C GLU A 646 -25.70 5.70 16.50
N GLY A 647 -25.74 6.15 15.24
CA GLY A 647 -26.97 6.44 14.48
C GLY A 647 -27.73 7.69 14.93
N SER A 648 -27.14 8.49 15.82
CA SER A 648 -27.71 9.73 16.36
C SER A 648 -27.51 10.93 15.43
N MET A 649 -26.66 10.81 14.41
CA MET A 649 -26.42 11.85 13.40
C MET A 649 -26.44 11.29 11.98
N LEU A 650 -27.00 12.06 11.04
CA LEU A 650 -26.94 11.82 9.60
C LEU A 650 -26.12 12.94 8.96
N PHE A 651 -25.12 12.57 8.17
CA PHE A 651 -24.28 13.45 7.37
C PHE A 651 -24.65 13.25 5.91
N ALA A 652 -25.01 14.31 5.18
CA ALA A 652 -25.23 14.23 3.74
C ALA A 652 -24.42 15.29 2.99
N TRP A 653 -23.69 14.84 1.98
CA TRP A 653 -22.94 15.69 1.07
C TRP A 653 -23.82 16.10 -0.11
N ALA A 654 -23.90 17.40 -0.39
CA ALA A 654 -24.62 17.97 -1.53
C ALA A 654 -23.66 18.73 -2.44
N VAL A 655 -23.83 18.55 -3.75
CA VAL A 655 -23.02 19.17 -4.79
C VAL A 655 -23.93 20.08 -5.63
N GLY A 656 -23.63 21.38 -5.64
CA GLY A 656 -24.27 22.37 -6.49
C GLY A 656 -23.35 22.86 -7.60
N SER A 657 -23.91 23.64 -8.54
CA SER A 657 -23.15 24.18 -9.68
C SER A 657 -22.02 25.15 -9.30
N ARG A 658 -22.07 25.73 -8.10
CA ARG A 658 -21.12 26.75 -7.61
C ARG A 658 -20.61 26.52 -6.19
N GLN A 659 -21.12 25.49 -5.49
CA GLN A 659 -20.88 25.31 -4.06
C GLN A 659 -21.15 23.86 -3.64
N GLU A 660 -20.30 23.32 -2.77
CA GLU A 660 -20.51 22.04 -2.10
C GLU A 660 -20.91 22.27 -0.65
N SER A 661 -21.82 21.44 -0.14
CA SER A 661 -22.35 21.59 1.21
C SER A 661 -22.37 20.25 1.95
N LEU A 662 -21.93 20.25 3.21
CA LEU A 662 -22.19 19.17 4.16
C LEU A 662 -23.34 19.57 5.08
N TYR A 663 -24.39 18.76 5.08
CA TYR A 663 -25.54 18.90 5.97
C TYR A 663 -25.48 17.84 7.05
N VAL A 664 -25.67 18.27 8.31
CA VAL A 664 -25.68 17.37 9.47
C VAL A 664 -26.99 17.48 10.23
N TRP A 665 -27.68 16.36 10.40
CA TRP A 665 -28.91 16.26 11.18
C TRP A 665 -28.68 15.42 12.43
N ARG A 666 -29.20 15.87 13.57
CA ARG A 666 -29.34 15.04 14.76
C ARG A 666 -30.68 14.32 14.72
N ILE A 667 -30.66 13.02 14.95
CA ILE A 667 -31.83 12.15 14.96
C ILE A 667 -32.21 11.90 16.41
N GLU A 668 -33.29 12.53 16.86
CA GLU A 668 -33.83 12.35 18.21
C GLU A 668 -35.03 11.41 18.19
N ASN A 669 -35.06 10.45 19.12
CA ASN A 669 -36.04 9.38 19.23
C ASN A 669 -37.49 9.83 18.92
N ASN A 670 -38.03 9.35 17.80
CA ASN A 670 -39.44 9.37 17.42
C ASN A 670 -40.15 10.73 17.32
N ASN A 671 -39.44 11.86 17.30
CA ASN A 671 -40.07 13.15 17.02
C ASN A 671 -39.54 13.80 15.74
N SER A 672 -40.47 14.14 14.86
CA SER A 672 -40.26 14.65 13.51
C SER A 672 -39.77 16.11 13.42
N SER A 673 -38.96 16.54 14.38
CA SER A 673 -38.42 17.90 14.49
C SER A 673 -36.89 17.89 14.35
N SER A 674 -36.39 17.29 13.27
CA SER A 674 -34.97 17.34 12.92
C SER A 674 -34.69 18.61 12.11
N ARG A 675 -34.31 19.70 12.79
CA ARG A 675 -33.60 20.82 12.12
C ARG A 675 -32.18 20.37 11.81
N HIS A 676 -31.61 20.77 10.67
CA HIS A 676 -30.18 20.60 10.43
C HIS A 676 -29.43 21.35 11.54
N GLN A 677 -28.51 20.67 12.23
CA GLN A 677 -27.77 21.27 13.34
C GLN A 677 -26.65 22.16 12.84
N VAL A 678 -26.04 21.80 11.70
CA VAL A 678 -24.96 22.57 11.11
C VAL A 678 -24.99 22.41 9.59
N HIS A 679 -24.86 23.54 8.89
CA HIS A 679 -24.59 23.60 7.46
C HIS A 679 -23.16 24.12 7.27
N TYR A 680 -22.32 23.33 6.61
CA TYR A 680 -21.01 23.76 6.16
C TYR A 680 -21.06 23.87 4.65
N SER A 681 -20.81 25.05 4.09
CA SER A 681 -20.59 25.18 2.65
C SER A 681 -19.14 25.52 2.39
N LEU A 682 -18.53 24.78 1.46
CA LEU A 682 -17.15 24.93 1.02
C LEU A 682 -17.03 25.84 -0.19
#